data_AF-A0A2E2XNS6-F1
#
_entry.id   AF-A0A2E2XNS6-F1
#
_cell.length_a   1.000
_cell.length_b   1.000
_cell.length_c   1.000
_cell.angle_alpha   90.00
_cell.angle_beta   90.00
_cell.angle_gamma   90.00
#
_symmetry.space_group_name_H-M   'P 1'
#
loop_
_entity.id
_entity.type
_entity.pdbx_description
1 polymer ?
#
loop_
_entity_poly.entity_id
_entity_poly.type
_entity_poly.pdbx_seq_one_letter_code
_entity_poly.pdbx_strand_id
1 'polypeptide(L)'
;MPIKPKDNNRQHMKGKRNRVLVFVFGCSALIATLSLISYNLGSKKLSIDATDSTLVSTIKTEKNLAQCIQQLESKEGGWCELVVKGKKPSISNVFPAKQRRVQLSLGPKAVLTAWSSAAWDKVNRELYFMGGGGHDYGGNEIYRFALNSGTWTRLTTPSPPNHWTRTKHAFWIPDTRKVPAASYLNDGLLFNEKTQTLLVLANSAANGAKLADQAQPEDSRLLAQGAIPQQYEFNPSQQEERNGLSPLSWRRVGTQPWSFPRSLQLPDGSLILGSKDALFRTRQSEQGLFATPLLLHKDRKSRGGNSIYDPYREWIWTLYLDTLVVIDKQGNTKIDAKLPMKTSRSLAFNNDGLLVSWDGVSRIYEFNPDRHDAQWRVINWRNKGPYNGDRGRVFGKWVHLYDNFFAGISTHDHGVWIYKHPSNPAYSQAMSDIDIQQYIKKATPYSRIKIPPGLYPSGLKINKPLTVDLAGVTLMAVSGGKGMLNIDAKDGPVTVLNFSANANIGAAQTKNLAGIRITGVDFNVTLDNVSIENTALGIMTDNRGGKLVVRNSQIKNTGRYKKRGLSHAIYAGSIDSLSITNSLIERSLHLGHLIKSRAINTDISNSRIVGLDSRHSRVVDLACGGTLMIRDSLLQSSSNSDNQDFISVGVESEKNCSRGLLNGRVDISNSLLIFDRQSHTNNKNRLFTWRTGIDHLSLSGNTFINRDGNPLLEQSIGDITLEDKAINNRHFSSRNEAGVSSATDTLPN
;
A
#
# COMPACT_ATOMS: atom_id res chain seq x y z
N MET A 1 33.24 10.93 -42.02
CA MET A 1 32.89 10.68 -43.43
C MET A 1 32.89 9.17 -43.69
N PRO A 2 31.98 8.65 -44.52
CA PRO A 2 30.96 7.73 -44.03
C PRO A 2 30.85 6.41 -44.80
N ILE A 3 30.24 5.40 -44.17
CA ILE A 3 29.55 4.31 -44.89
C ILE A 3 28.14 4.18 -44.31
N LYS A 4 27.15 4.30 -45.20
CA LYS A 4 25.70 4.32 -44.97
C LYS A 4 25.15 2.93 -44.57
N PRO A 5 24.04 2.87 -43.82
CA PRO A 5 23.28 1.65 -43.59
C PRO A 5 22.23 1.40 -44.69
N LYS A 6 21.95 0.13 -44.97
CA LYS A 6 20.92 -0.34 -45.91
C LYS A 6 19.54 -0.45 -45.25
N ASP A 7 18.54 0.04 -45.98
CA ASP A 7 17.11 -0.08 -45.75
C ASP A 7 16.63 -1.54 -45.70
N ASN A 8 15.60 -1.80 -44.89
CA ASN A 8 14.69 -2.93 -45.08
C ASN A 8 13.25 -2.49 -44.81
N ASN A 9 12.52 -2.26 -45.90
CA ASN A 9 11.08 -2.13 -45.97
C ASN A 9 10.40 -3.46 -45.63
N ARG A 10 9.44 -3.47 -44.70
CA ARG A 10 8.33 -4.43 -44.70
C ARG A 10 7.01 -3.74 -44.35
N GLN A 11 6.18 -3.56 -45.37
CA GLN A 11 4.78 -3.18 -45.27
C GLN A 11 3.96 -4.33 -44.68
N HIS A 12 3.07 -4.02 -43.74
CA HIS A 12 2.03 -4.93 -43.25
C HIS A 12 0.68 -4.56 -43.88
N MET A 13 0.16 -5.44 -44.73
CA MET A 13 -1.24 -5.42 -45.19
C MET A 13 -2.15 -6.24 -44.27
N LYS A 14 -3.35 -5.70 -44.06
CA LYS A 14 -4.46 -6.21 -43.25
C LYS A 14 -5.17 -7.39 -43.94
N GLY A 15 -5.59 -8.38 -43.15
CA GLY A 15 -6.57 -9.40 -43.55
C GLY A 15 -7.75 -9.43 -42.59
N LYS A 16 -8.95 -9.09 -43.08
CA LYS A 16 -10.26 -9.39 -42.46
C LYS A 16 -10.66 -10.81 -42.84
N ARG A 17 -11.28 -11.57 -41.92
CA ARG A 17 -12.22 -12.65 -42.27
C ARG A 17 -13.40 -12.72 -41.28
N ASN A 18 -14.60 -12.69 -41.86
CA ASN A 18 -15.89 -13.01 -41.27
C ASN A 18 -16.01 -14.53 -41.00
N ARG A 19 -16.79 -14.92 -39.99
CA ARG A 19 -17.66 -16.11 -40.05
C ARG A 19 -18.94 -15.86 -39.23
N VAL A 20 -20.05 -16.27 -39.83
CA VAL A 20 -21.44 -16.30 -39.35
C VAL A 20 -21.83 -17.77 -39.16
N LEU A 21 -22.62 -18.10 -38.12
CA LEU A 21 -23.75 -19.05 -38.15
C LEU A 21 -24.46 -19.03 -36.77
N VAL A 22 -25.68 -18.47 -36.66
CA VAL A 22 -27.02 -19.11 -36.70
C VAL A 22 -27.44 -19.76 -35.38
N PHE A 23 -28.56 -19.26 -34.81
CA PHE A 23 -29.59 -20.08 -34.16
C PHE A 23 -30.98 -19.50 -34.48
N VAL A 24 -31.92 -20.42 -34.62
CA VAL A 24 -33.20 -20.37 -35.32
C VAL A 24 -34.32 -19.74 -34.49
N PHE A 25 -35.24 -19.03 -35.17
CA PHE A 25 -36.52 -18.52 -34.66
C PHE A 25 -37.64 -19.56 -34.85
N GLY A 26 -38.58 -19.63 -33.90
CA GLY A 26 -39.86 -20.29 -34.04
C GLY A 26 -40.99 -19.41 -33.49
N CYS A 27 -41.92 -19.05 -34.38
CA CYS A 27 -43.11 -18.21 -34.18
C CYS A 27 -44.16 -18.80 -33.22
N SER A 28 -44.96 -17.93 -32.59
CA SER A 28 -46.43 -17.97 -32.65
C SER A 28 -47.04 -16.67 -32.11
N ALA A 29 -48.03 -16.15 -32.85
CA ALA A 29 -48.70 -14.88 -32.66
C ALA A 29 -49.90 -14.99 -31.70
N LEU A 30 -50.24 -13.90 -31.01
CA LEU A 30 -51.63 -13.59 -30.66
C LEU A 30 -51.88 -12.08 -30.73
N ILE A 31 -52.95 -11.73 -31.41
CA ILE A 31 -53.47 -10.41 -31.75
C ILE A 31 -54.36 -9.91 -30.61
N ALA A 32 -54.20 -8.66 -30.17
CA ALA A 32 -55.30 -7.89 -29.56
C ALA A 32 -55.03 -6.36 -29.61
N THR A 33 -55.69 -5.72 -30.57
CA THR A 33 -56.30 -4.37 -30.56
C THR A 33 -55.48 -3.13 -30.15
N LEU A 34 -55.24 -2.29 -31.16
CA LEU A 34 -54.86 -0.88 -31.10
C LEU A 34 -55.95 0.01 -30.46
N SER A 35 -55.52 1.05 -29.75
CA SER A 35 -56.18 2.35 -29.75
C SER A 35 -55.11 3.42 -30.00
N LEU A 36 -55.33 4.22 -31.05
CA LEU A 36 -54.44 5.26 -31.54
C LEU A 36 -54.34 6.43 -30.56
N ILE A 37 -53.11 6.85 -30.24
CA ILE A 37 -52.81 8.27 -29.99
C ILE A 37 -51.57 8.63 -30.79
N SER A 38 -51.75 9.58 -31.69
CA SER A 38 -50.81 10.10 -32.68
C SER A 38 -49.56 10.71 -32.01
N TYR A 39 -48.37 10.17 -32.31
CA TYR A 39 -47.11 10.82 -31.98
C TYR A 39 -46.64 11.68 -33.15
N ASN A 40 -46.65 12.99 -32.96
CA ASN A 40 -46.09 13.96 -33.89
C ASN A 40 -44.56 14.04 -33.66
N LEU A 41 -43.79 13.78 -34.72
CA LEU A 41 -42.33 13.90 -34.75
C LEU A 41 -41.93 15.38 -34.73
N GLY A 42 -41.49 15.85 -33.57
CA GLY A 42 -40.90 17.17 -33.39
C GLY A 42 -39.48 17.06 -32.84
N SER A 43 -38.51 17.52 -33.62
CA SER A 43 -37.09 17.60 -33.33
C SER A 43 -36.79 18.40 -32.05
N LYS A 44 -36.65 17.73 -30.91
CA LYS A 44 -36.04 18.35 -29.73
C LYS A 44 -34.52 18.25 -29.83
N LYS A 45 -33.89 19.38 -30.16
CA LYS A 45 -32.55 19.75 -29.67
C LYS A 45 -32.47 19.30 -28.20
N LEU A 46 -31.49 18.45 -27.86
CA LEU A 46 -31.12 18.26 -26.46
C LEU A 46 -30.63 19.61 -25.94
N SER A 47 -31.51 20.33 -25.24
CA SER A 47 -31.09 21.36 -24.30
C SER A 47 -30.24 20.67 -23.25
N ILE A 48 -28.98 21.07 -23.21
CA ILE A 48 -28.13 20.85 -22.05
C ILE A 48 -28.73 21.74 -20.96
N ASP A 49 -29.59 21.16 -20.12
CA ASP A 49 -30.01 21.82 -18.89
C ASP A 49 -28.80 21.88 -17.97
N ALA A 50 -28.09 23.00 -18.06
CA ALA A 50 -27.30 23.52 -16.97
C ALA A 50 -28.29 24.00 -15.90
N THR A 51 -28.28 23.36 -14.72
CA THR A 51 -28.37 23.99 -13.39
C THR A 51 -28.74 22.95 -12.33
N ASP A 52 -27.72 22.34 -11.72
CA ASP A 52 -27.68 22.18 -10.26
C ASP A 52 -26.22 21.95 -9.81
N SER A 53 -25.39 23.00 -9.87
CA SER A 53 -23.96 22.91 -9.59
C SER A 53 -23.44 23.95 -8.60
N THR A 54 -24.32 24.67 -7.91
CA THR A 54 -23.95 25.77 -6.99
C THR A 54 -24.02 25.41 -5.51
N LEU A 55 -24.47 24.21 -5.13
CA LEU A 55 -24.53 23.85 -3.71
C LEU A 55 -23.15 23.46 -3.15
N VAL A 56 -22.63 24.34 -2.29
CA VAL A 56 -21.58 24.05 -1.30
C VAL A 56 -22.02 22.84 -0.49
N SER A 57 -21.35 21.71 -0.66
CA SER A 57 -21.65 20.52 0.16
C SER A 57 -20.87 20.59 1.46
N THR A 58 -21.58 20.50 2.58
CA THR A 58 -21.02 20.53 3.93
C THR A 58 -21.45 19.29 4.72
N ILE A 59 -20.55 18.74 5.54
CA ILE A 59 -20.84 17.60 6.42
C ILE A 59 -20.01 17.70 7.70
N LYS A 60 -20.59 17.32 8.83
CA LYS A 60 -19.92 17.31 10.14
C LYS A 60 -19.44 15.92 10.53
N THR A 61 -18.33 15.88 11.26
CA THR A 61 -17.85 14.69 11.96
C THR A 61 -18.61 14.49 13.26
N GLU A 62 -18.53 13.28 13.82
CA GLU A 62 -19.19 12.94 15.09
C GLU A 62 -18.58 13.67 16.28
N LYS A 63 -17.29 14.02 16.18
CA LYS A 63 -16.53 14.78 17.17
C LYS A 63 -15.94 16.02 16.55
N ASN A 64 -15.69 17.03 17.35
CA ASN A 64 -14.85 18.17 16.99
C ASN A 64 -13.50 18.13 17.73
N LEU A 65 -12.64 19.12 17.46
CA LEU A 65 -11.31 19.22 18.08
C LEU A 65 -11.38 19.21 19.62
N ALA A 66 -12.25 20.00 20.23
CA ALA A 66 -12.36 20.11 21.69
C ALA A 66 -12.72 18.76 22.34
N GLN A 67 -13.67 18.03 21.77
CA GLN A 67 -14.05 16.69 22.26
C GLN A 67 -12.91 15.68 22.10
N CYS A 68 -12.12 15.78 21.03
CA CYS A 68 -10.95 14.92 20.86
C CYS A 68 -9.81 15.24 21.84
N ILE A 69 -9.57 16.53 22.13
CA ILE A 69 -8.62 16.96 23.15
C ILE A 69 -9.06 16.42 24.51
N GLN A 70 -10.31 16.62 24.91
CA GLN A 70 -10.86 16.12 26.16
C GLN A 70 -10.69 14.59 26.32
N GLN A 71 -10.89 13.83 25.23
CA GLN A 71 -10.66 12.37 25.23
C GLN A 71 -9.19 11.99 25.45
N LEU A 72 -8.25 12.86 25.05
CA LEU A 72 -6.81 12.62 25.11
C LEU A 72 -6.15 13.26 26.33
N GLU A 73 -6.81 14.19 27.03
CA GLU A 73 -6.27 14.91 28.18
C GLU A 73 -5.75 13.96 29.27
N SER A 74 -6.54 12.96 29.65
CA SER A 74 -6.17 11.97 30.68
C SER A 74 -5.18 10.89 30.22
N LYS A 75 -4.81 10.88 28.94
CA LYS A 75 -3.86 9.89 28.37
C LYS A 75 -2.48 10.49 28.25
N GLU A 76 -1.43 9.71 28.47
CA GLU A 76 -0.07 10.19 28.20
C GLU A 76 0.13 10.55 26.72
N GLY A 77 -0.37 9.70 25.81
CA GLY A 77 -0.41 9.98 24.38
C GLY A 77 -1.42 9.10 23.65
N GLY A 78 -1.71 9.41 22.40
CA GLY A 78 -2.59 8.61 21.57
C GLY A 78 -3.34 9.39 20.51
N TRP A 79 -4.36 8.74 19.93
CA TRP A 79 -5.08 9.23 18.76
C TRP A 79 -6.58 9.40 19.05
N CYS A 80 -7.18 10.41 18.43
CA CYS A 80 -8.62 10.60 18.35
C CYS A 80 -9.02 10.93 16.90
N GLU A 81 -10.02 10.24 16.37
CA GLU A 81 -10.47 10.42 14.98
C GLU A 81 -11.67 11.37 14.89
N LEU A 82 -11.56 12.39 14.05
CA LEU A 82 -12.66 13.24 13.59
C LEU A 82 -13.23 12.61 12.32
N VAL A 83 -14.22 11.73 12.49
CA VAL A 83 -14.82 10.90 11.43
C VAL A 83 -16.26 11.30 11.14
N VAL A 84 -16.65 11.27 9.86
CA VAL A 84 -18.05 11.44 9.45
C VAL A 84 -18.81 10.14 9.63
N LYS A 85 -20.00 10.20 10.24
CA LYS A 85 -20.87 9.02 10.43
C LYS A 85 -21.33 8.45 9.09
N GLY A 86 -21.22 7.13 8.92
CA GLY A 86 -21.74 6.40 7.76
C GLY A 86 -20.66 5.71 6.93
N LYS A 87 -20.98 5.40 5.66
CA LYS A 87 -20.12 4.56 4.79
C LYS A 87 -18.85 5.26 4.28
N LYS A 88 -18.78 6.59 4.38
CA LYS A 88 -17.66 7.42 3.91
C LYS A 88 -17.14 8.20 5.12
N PRO A 89 -15.93 7.94 5.63
CA PRO A 89 -15.49 8.51 6.91
C PRO A 89 -14.90 9.94 6.81
N SER A 90 -14.69 10.45 5.60
CA SER A 90 -13.77 11.57 5.34
C SER A 90 -14.32 12.57 4.31
N ILE A 91 -13.42 13.34 3.69
CA ILE A 91 -13.65 14.25 2.55
C ILE A 91 -14.52 13.65 1.43
N SER A 92 -14.56 12.31 1.33
CA SER A 92 -15.37 11.56 0.36
C SER A 92 -16.86 11.89 0.34
N ASN A 93 -17.39 12.44 1.43
CA ASN A 93 -18.79 12.87 1.54
C ASN A 93 -19.09 14.16 0.78
N VAL A 94 -18.08 15.01 0.59
CA VAL A 94 -18.23 16.32 -0.07
C VAL A 94 -17.59 16.33 -1.46
N PHE A 95 -17.18 15.17 -1.97
CA PHE A 95 -16.71 15.05 -3.35
C PHE A 95 -17.77 15.49 -4.36
N PRO A 96 -17.37 16.11 -5.48
CA PRO A 96 -18.28 16.45 -6.56
C PRO A 96 -18.91 15.20 -7.18
N ALA A 97 -20.05 15.40 -7.83
CA ALA A 97 -20.65 14.39 -8.67
C ALA A 97 -19.65 13.92 -9.74
N LYS A 98 -19.74 12.64 -10.13
CA LYS A 98 -18.83 12.06 -11.13
C LYS A 98 -19.03 12.74 -12.48
N GLN A 99 -17.96 13.33 -13.03
CA GLN A 99 -17.96 13.92 -14.36
C GLN A 99 -16.93 13.20 -15.26
N ARG A 100 -17.32 12.79 -16.47
CA ARG A 100 -16.50 11.96 -17.36
C ARG A 100 -15.08 12.50 -17.60
N ARG A 101 -14.96 13.81 -17.85
CA ARG A 101 -13.67 14.46 -18.17
C ARG A 101 -12.83 14.80 -16.93
N VAL A 102 -13.41 14.73 -15.73
CA VAL A 102 -12.76 15.10 -14.46
C VAL A 102 -12.36 13.86 -13.67
N GLN A 103 -13.14 12.77 -13.75
CA GLN A 103 -12.98 11.58 -12.91
C GLN A 103 -11.64 10.85 -13.13
N LEU A 104 -11.16 10.73 -14.37
CA LEU A 104 -9.91 10.04 -14.74
C LEU A 104 -9.71 8.69 -14.02
N SER A 105 -8.48 8.35 -13.61
CA SER A 105 -8.14 6.98 -13.15
C SER A 105 -8.47 6.72 -11.67
N LEU A 106 -8.29 7.71 -10.78
CA LEU A 106 -8.54 7.58 -9.35
C LEU A 106 -9.80 8.33 -8.91
N GLY A 107 -10.13 9.46 -9.54
CA GLY A 107 -11.21 10.33 -9.07
C GLY A 107 -10.80 11.21 -7.90
N PRO A 108 -11.77 11.88 -7.26
CA PRO A 108 -11.50 12.91 -6.24
C PRO A 108 -10.71 12.41 -5.01
N LYS A 109 -10.61 11.10 -4.78
CA LYS A 109 -9.66 10.55 -3.78
C LYS A 109 -8.20 10.92 -4.02
N ALA A 110 -7.85 11.26 -5.26
CA ALA A 110 -6.52 11.72 -5.64
C ALA A 110 -6.14 13.02 -4.91
N VAL A 111 -7.11 13.85 -4.49
CA VAL A 111 -6.88 15.08 -3.72
C VAL A 111 -6.06 14.83 -2.45
N LEU A 112 -6.17 13.63 -1.85
CA LEU A 112 -5.32 13.24 -0.71
C LEU A 112 -4.18 12.28 -1.09
N THR A 113 -4.36 11.45 -2.12
CA THR A 113 -3.48 10.29 -2.37
C THR A 113 -2.53 10.47 -3.55
N ALA A 114 -2.67 11.49 -4.38
CA ALA A 114 -1.87 11.67 -5.60
C ALA A 114 -0.91 12.86 -5.46
N TRP A 115 0.12 12.69 -4.62
CA TRP A 115 1.22 13.65 -4.45
C TRP A 115 0.74 15.09 -4.19
N SER A 116 -0.15 15.25 -3.22
CA SER A 116 -0.75 16.53 -2.81
C SER A 116 -0.42 16.87 -1.34
N SER A 117 -0.60 18.15 -0.99
CA SER A 117 -0.44 18.69 0.38
C SER A 117 -1.76 19.29 0.89
N ALA A 118 -1.71 19.89 2.06
CA ALA A 118 -2.70 20.82 2.57
C ALA A 118 -2.02 22.16 2.93
N ALA A 119 -2.79 23.23 2.85
CA ALA A 119 -2.46 24.51 3.46
C ALA A 119 -3.08 24.59 4.85
N TRP A 120 -2.38 25.24 5.78
CA TRP A 120 -2.78 25.34 7.19
C TRP A 120 -3.02 26.79 7.58
N ASP A 121 -4.27 27.11 7.95
CA ASP A 121 -4.62 28.36 8.62
C ASP A 121 -4.55 28.12 10.14
N LYS A 122 -3.46 28.57 10.75
CA LYS A 122 -3.20 28.39 12.18
C LYS A 122 -4.21 29.13 13.06
N VAL A 123 -4.70 30.29 12.62
CA VAL A 123 -5.59 31.16 13.40
C VAL A 123 -6.97 30.53 13.50
N ASN A 124 -7.54 30.13 12.36
CA ASN A 124 -8.88 29.54 12.32
C ASN A 124 -8.88 28.02 12.57
N ARG A 125 -7.70 27.41 12.62
CA ARG A 125 -7.48 25.95 12.72
C ARG A 125 -8.15 25.19 11.58
N GLU A 126 -7.85 25.61 10.35
CA GLU A 126 -8.45 25.06 9.13
C GLU A 126 -7.40 24.48 8.19
N LEU A 127 -7.69 23.29 7.65
CA LEU A 127 -6.90 22.66 6.60
C LEU A 127 -7.60 22.85 5.25
N TYR A 128 -6.83 23.29 4.25
CA TYR A 128 -7.29 23.47 2.88
C TYR A 128 -6.65 22.45 1.95
N PHE A 129 -7.46 21.85 1.07
CA PHE A 129 -7.02 20.79 0.17
C PHE A 129 -7.41 21.08 -1.27
N MET A 130 -6.54 20.65 -2.16
CA MET A 130 -6.71 20.72 -3.60
C MET A 130 -5.85 19.65 -4.27
N GLY A 131 -6.20 19.27 -5.50
CA GLY A 131 -5.28 18.63 -6.42
C GLY A 131 -5.83 17.32 -6.94
N GLY A 132 -4.96 16.31 -7.01
CA GLY A 132 -5.27 15.02 -7.60
C GLY A 132 -4.51 14.73 -8.90
N GLY A 133 -3.25 15.19 -8.97
CA GLY A 133 -2.51 15.46 -10.21
C GLY A 133 -2.39 14.37 -11.28
N GLY A 134 -1.75 14.73 -12.39
CA GLY A 134 -1.50 13.83 -13.52
C GLY A 134 -2.77 13.19 -14.07
N HIS A 135 -2.76 11.88 -14.28
CA HIS A 135 -3.89 11.13 -14.86
C HIS A 135 -4.89 10.65 -13.79
N ASP A 136 -4.73 11.11 -12.55
CA ASP A 136 -5.44 10.56 -11.39
C ASP A 136 -6.80 11.23 -11.20
N TYR A 137 -6.85 12.56 -11.33
CA TYR A 137 -8.06 13.37 -11.24
C TYR A 137 -7.88 14.75 -11.89
N GLY A 138 -8.89 15.22 -12.62
CA GLY A 138 -8.83 16.48 -13.38
C GLY A 138 -9.42 17.69 -12.65
N GLY A 139 -9.90 17.51 -11.42
CA GLY A 139 -10.57 18.56 -10.65
C GLY A 139 -9.60 19.56 -10.03
N ASN A 140 -10.08 20.78 -9.81
CA ASN A 140 -9.36 21.88 -9.19
C ASN A 140 -10.21 22.58 -8.12
N GLU A 141 -11.18 21.85 -7.57
CA GLU A 141 -12.01 22.33 -6.48
C GLU A 141 -11.22 22.42 -5.18
N ILE A 142 -11.65 23.34 -4.31
CA ILE A 142 -11.05 23.58 -3.01
C ILE A 142 -11.93 22.97 -1.94
N TYR A 143 -11.30 22.24 -1.03
CA TYR A 143 -11.94 21.72 0.17
C TYR A 143 -11.35 22.39 1.39
N ARG A 144 -12.17 22.52 2.42
CA ARG A 144 -11.80 23.01 3.75
C ARG A 144 -12.23 21.99 4.79
N PHE A 145 -11.39 21.77 5.79
CA PHE A 145 -11.76 21.11 7.03
C PHE A 145 -11.51 22.03 8.22
N ALA A 146 -12.58 22.43 8.91
CA ALA A 146 -12.50 23.24 10.12
C ALA A 146 -12.43 22.34 11.36
N LEU A 147 -11.29 22.31 12.04
CA LEU A 147 -11.06 21.40 13.18
C LEU A 147 -11.99 21.71 14.36
N ASN A 148 -12.19 23.01 14.64
CA ASN A 148 -13.01 23.48 15.76
C ASN A 148 -14.46 22.98 15.71
N SER A 149 -15.03 22.87 14.51
CA SER A 149 -16.40 22.42 14.30
C SER A 149 -16.50 20.98 13.78
N GLY A 150 -15.39 20.37 13.37
CA GLY A 150 -15.38 19.06 12.73
C GLY A 150 -16.04 19.07 11.35
N THR A 151 -15.94 20.17 10.60
CA THR A 151 -16.74 20.35 9.38
C THR A 151 -15.91 20.26 8.12
N TRP A 152 -16.29 19.34 7.22
CA TRP A 152 -15.84 19.31 5.84
C TRP A 152 -16.74 20.19 4.98
N THR A 153 -16.14 21.07 4.17
CA THR A 153 -16.83 21.90 3.19
C THR A 153 -16.13 21.81 1.85
N ARG A 154 -16.87 21.58 0.76
CA ARG A 154 -16.38 21.82 -0.60
C ARG A 154 -16.72 23.26 -0.99
N LEU A 155 -15.71 24.12 -1.11
CA LEU A 155 -15.87 25.56 -1.34
C LEU A 155 -16.19 25.90 -2.79
N THR A 156 -15.64 25.15 -3.75
CA THR A 156 -15.84 25.37 -5.19
C THR A 156 -16.23 24.09 -5.91
N THR A 157 -16.73 24.18 -7.13
CA THR A 157 -16.91 23.01 -8.00
C THR A 157 -15.72 22.86 -8.95
N PRO A 158 -15.49 21.65 -9.49
CA PRO A 158 -14.45 21.46 -10.50
C PRO A 158 -14.70 22.39 -11.69
N SER A 159 -13.67 23.14 -12.09
CA SER A 159 -13.74 24.00 -13.25
C SER A 159 -13.95 23.18 -14.54
N PRO A 160 -14.76 23.65 -15.50
CA PRO A 160 -15.02 22.90 -16.72
C PRO A 160 -13.74 22.63 -17.53
N PRO A 161 -13.41 21.36 -17.86
CA PRO A 161 -12.27 21.03 -18.72
C PRO A 161 -12.64 21.17 -20.20
N ASN A 162 -12.74 22.42 -20.67
CA ASN A 162 -13.23 22.80 -22.00
C ASN A 162 -12.14 23.32 -22.95
N HIS A 163 -10.89 23.43 -22.50
CA HIS A 163 -9.72 23.82 -23.31
C HIS A 163 -8.78 22.63 -23.51
N TRP A 164 -7.88 22.70 -24.48
CA TRP A 164 -6.89 21.64 -24.73
C TRP A 164 -5.48 22.18 -24.99
N THR A 165 -4.47 21.34 -24.80
CA THR A 165 -3.04 21.71 -24.88
C THR A 165 -2.34 21.17 -26.13
N ARG A 166 -1.38 21.93 -26.69
CA ARG A 166 -0.54 21.50 -27.83
C ARG A 166 0.68 20.70 -27.37
N THR A 167 0.48 19.50 -26.84
CA THR A 167 1.58 18.60 -26.45
C THR A 167 1.50 17.25 -27.19
N LYS A 168 2.56 16.43 -27.10
CA LYS A 168 2.62 15.08 -27.70
C LYS A 168 1.42 14.18 -27.33
N HIS A 169 0.74 14.51 -26.22
CA HIS A 169 -0.51 13.90 -25.80
C HIS A 169 -1.48 15.03 -25.48
N ALA A 170 -2.33 15.46 -26.42
CA ALA A 170 -3.33 16.50 -26.14
C ALA A 170 -4.39 16.00 -25.13
N PHE A 171 -4.77 16.86 -24.20
CA PHE A 171 -5.72 16.56 -23.13
C PHE A 171 -6.56 17.78 -22.75
N TRP A 172 -7.75 17.53 -22.19
CA TRP A 172 -8.68 18.57 -21.74
C TRP A 172 -8.28 19.20 -20.40
N ILE A 173 -8.24 20.52 -20.31
CA ILE A 173 -7.95 21.31 -19.11
C ILE A 173 -8.94 22.45 -18.93
N PRO A 174 -9.07 23.04 -17.73
CA PRO A 174 -9.74 24.32 -17.56
C PRO A 174 -8.95 25.46 -18.21
N ASP A 175 -9.55 26.64 -18.29
CA ASP A 175 -8.86 27.84 -18.76
C ASP A 175 -7.76 28.27 -17.77
N THR A 176 -6.52 27.87 -18.06
CA THR A 176 -5.35 28.13 -17.20
C THR A 176 -4.96 29.61 -17.12
N ARG A 177 -5.57 30.48 -17.94
CA ARG A 177 -5.44 31.93 -17.77
C ARG A 177 -6.18 32.44 -16.53
N LYS A 178 -7.19 31.69 -16.05
CA LYS A 178 -8.08 32.07 -14.95
C LYS A 178 -7.91 31.19 -13.71
N VAL A 179 -7.80 29.88 -13.90
CA VAL A 179 -7.79 28.89 -12.79
C VAL A 179 -6.69 27.86 -12.99
N PRO A 180 -6.15 27.24 -11.93
CA PRO A 180 -5.18 26.16 -12.09
C PRO A 180 -5.81 24.94 -12.75
N ALA A 181 -5.03 24.26 -13.60
CA ALA A 181 -5.28 22.86 -13.91
C ALA A 181 -4.90 21.99 -12.70
N ALA A 182 -5.51 20.81 -12.59
CA ALA A 182 -5.06 19.80 -11.63
C ALA A 182 -3.56 19.51 -11.82
N SER A 183 -2.80 19.33 -10.74
CA SER A 183 -1.37 19.02 -10.84
C SER A 183 -0.88 18.27 -9.60
N TYR A 184 0.31 17.68 -9.69
CA TYR A 184 1.00 17.12 -8.52
C TYR A 184 1.59 18.27 -7.71
N LEU A 185 0.87 18.68 -6.66
CA LEU A 185 1.25 19.83 -5.83
C LEU A 185 2.47 19.54 -4.96
N ASN A 186 2.78 18.28 -4.63
CA ASN A 186 3.77 17.93 -3.61
C ASN A 186 3.51 18.76 -2.35
N ASP A 187 4.34 19.75 -2.02
CA ASP A 187 4.21 20.69 -0.90
C ASP A 187 4.00 22.15 -1.37
N GLY A 188 3.41 22.34 -2.55
CA GLY A 188 3.16 23.63 -3.19
C GLY A 188 1.80 24.27 -2.90
N LEU A 189 1.20 23.95 -1.75
CA LEU A 189 -0.06 24.56 -1.31
C LEU A 189 0.19 25.23 0.04
N LEU A 190 0.07 26.56 0.10
CA LEU A 190 0.41 27.37 1.27
C LEU A 190 -0.75 28.33 1.61
N PHE A 191 -1.06 28.48 2.89
CA PHE A 191 -1.90 29.58 3.36
C PHE A 191 -0.97 30.77 3.65
N ASN A 192 -1.22 31.92 3.01
CA ASN A 192 -0.46 33.13 3.24
C ASN A 192 -1.14 33.94 4.35
N GLU A 193 -0.51 34.04 5.51
CA GLU A 193 -1.09 34.68 6.70
C GLU A 193 -1.33 36.18 6.49
N LYS A 194 -0.48 36.85 5.71
CA LYS A 194 -0.59 38.30 5.46
C LYS A 194 -1.83 38.63 4.64
N THR A 195 -2.14 37.79 3.65
CA THR A 195 -3.23 38.03 2.69
C THR A 195 -4.49 37.26 3.04
N GLN A 196 -4.37 36.26 3.92
CA GLN A 196 -5.41 35.28 4.27
C GLN A 196 -5.97 34.54 3.04
N THR A 197 -5.10 34.27 2.06
CA THR A 197 -5.39 33.58 0.80
C THR A 197 -4.54 32.31 0.64
N LEU A 198 -4.92 31.44 -0.28
CA LEU A 198 -4.14 30.26 -0.64
C LEU A 198 -3.22 30.57 -1.82
N LEU A 199 -1.95 30.19 -1.72
CA LEU A 199 -0.99 30.17 -2.82
C LEU A 199 -0.84 28.74 -3.34
N VAL A 200 -0.90 28.60 -4.66
CA VAL A 200 -0.81 27.32 -5.36
C VAL A 200 0.33 27.36 -6.37
N LEU A 201 1.37 26.58 -6.09
CA LEU A 201 2.46 26.30 -7.02
C LEU A 201 2.08 25.07 -7.84
N ALA A 202 1.47 25.29 -9.00
CA ALA A 202 1.14 24.19 -9.88
C ALA A 202 2.40 23.67 -10.57
N ASN A 203 2.57 22.35 -10.58
CA ASN A 203 3.50 21.69 -11.50
C ASN A 203 2.87 21.67 -12.92
N SER A 204 3.48 20.98 -13.88
CA SER A 204 2.93 20.79 -15.23
C SER A 204 1.46 20.37 -15.14
N ALA A 205 0.60 21.01 -15.95
CA ALA A 205 -0.81 20.69 -16.00
C ALA A 205 -0.99 19.18 -16.16
N ALA A 206 -1.81 18.59 -15.30
CA ALA A 206 -2.21 17.20 -15.39
C ALA A 206 -2.71 16.89 -16.80
N ASN A 207 -2.32 15.72 -17.33
CA ASN A 207 -2.97 15.17 -18.49
C ASN A 207 -4.44 14.95 -18.11
N GLY A 208 -5.32 15.91 -18.42
CA GLY A 208 -6.74 15.70 -18.30
C GLY A 208 -7.19 14.52 -19.17
N ALA A 209 -8.50 14.36 -19.36
CA ALA A 209 -9.00 13.27 -20.19
C ALA A 209 -8.30 13.33 -21.56
N LYS A 210 -7.48 12.32 -21.88
CA LYS A 210 -6.86 12.18 -23.20
C LYS A 210 -7.97 12.34 -24.24
N LEU A 211 -7.69 13.03 -25.33
CA LEU A 211 -8.62 13.11 -26.45
C LEU A 211 -8.86 11.69 -27.00
N ALA A 212 -9.92 11.03 -26.52
CA ALA A 212 -10.38 9.73 -27.02
C ALA A 212 -11.48 9.89 -28.10
N ASP A 213 -12.13 11.06 -28.11
CA ASP A 213 -13.17 11.39 -29.07
C ASP A 213 -12.46 12.01 -30.30
N GLN A 214 -12.87 11.66 -31.53
CA GLN A 214 -12.38 12.25 -32.80
C GLN A 214 -12.71 13.76 -32.97
N ALA A 215 -12.90 14.47 -31.86
CA ALA A 215 -13.18 15.88 -31.83
C ALA A 215 -12.00 16.64 -32.45
N GLN A 216 -12.29 17.40 -33.50
CA GLN A 216 -11.44 18.47 -34.02
C GLN A 216 -11.85 19.74 -33.27
N PRO A 217 -11.15 20.14 -32.20
CA PRO A 217 -11.50 21.34 -31.47
C PRO A 217 -11.19 22.59 -32.30
N GLU A 218 -12.13 23.53 -32.34
CA GLU A 218 -11.91 24.88 -32.83
C GLU A 218 -10.68 25.54 -32.17
N ASP A 219 -9.97 26.38 -32.92
CA ASP A 219 -8.75 27.07 -32.49
C ASP A 219 -8.96 27.91 -31.23
N SER A 220 -10.17 28.45 -31.03
CA SER A 220 -10.56 29.25 -29.85
C SER A 220 -10.40 28.51 -28.50
N ARG A 221 -10.40 27.17 -28.50
CA ARG A 221 -10.24 26.33 -27.30
C ARG A 221 -8.79 25.86 -27.08
N LEU A 222 -7.88 26.20 -28.00
CA LEU A 222 -6.47 25.85 -27.90
C LEU A 222 -5.77 26.77 -26.90
N LEU A 223 -5.17 26.17 -25.87
CA LEU A 223 -4.21 26.83 -25.00
C LEU A 223 -2.83 26.27 -25.30
N ALA A 224 -2.15 26.87 -26.28
CA ALA A 224 -0.81 26.45 -26.70
C ALA A 224 0.19 26.37 -25.53
N GLN A 225 0.07 27.30 -24.58
CA GLN A 225 0.87 27.37 -23.36
C GLN A 225 0.16 26.80 -22.12
N GLY A 226 -1.02 26.20 -22.26
CA GLY A 226 -1.83 25.74 -21.12
C GLY A 226 -1.21 24.58 -20.34
N ALA A 227 -0.19 23.92 -20.90
CA ALA A 227 0.60 22.90 -20.20
C ALA A 227 1.76 23.49 -19.37
N ILE A 228 2.10 24.76 -19.57
CA ILE A 228 3.20 25.41 -18.86
C ILE A 228 2.78 25.60 -17.40
N PRO A 229 3.57 25.15 -16.41
CA PRO A 229 3.28 25.34 -14.99
C PRO A 229 3.01 26.81 -14.65
N GLN A 230 2.04 27.05 -13.77
CA GLN A 230 1.60 28.39 -13.38
C GLN A 230 1.44 28.51 -11.87
N GLN A 231 1.35 29.74 -11.39
CA GLN A 231 1.18 30.05 -9.98
C GLN A 231 -0.11 30.83 -9.80
N TYR A 232 -0.87 30.46 -8.78
CA TYR A 232 -2.17 31.06 -8.52
C TYR A 232 -2.33 31.45 -7.07
N GLU A 233 -3.20 32.42 -6.86
CA GLU A 233 -3.77 32.75 -5.57
C GLU A 233 -5.27 32.50 -5.62
N PHE A 234 -5.80 31.96 -4.53
CA PHE A 234 -7.22 31.73 -4.33
C PHE A 234 -7.68 32.42 -3.05
N ASN A 235 -8.81 33.12 -3.12
CA ASN A 235 -9.47 33.64 -1.93
C ASN A 235 -10.42 32.58 -1.36
N PRO A 236 -10.11 31.96 -0.21
CA PRO A 236 -10.97 30.95 0.40
C PRO A 236 -12.20 31.53 1.12
N SER A 237 -12.29 32.86 1.28
CA SER A 237 -13.45 33.49 1.89
C SER A 237 -14.68 33.35 1.01
N GLN A 238 -15.82 33.11 1.65
CA GLN A 238 -17.14 33.07 1.00
C GLN A 238 -17.82 34.45 0.94
N GLN A 239 -17.27 35.44 1.65
CA GLN A 239 -17.93 36.72 1.88
C GLN A 239 -17.01 37.92 1.64
N GLU A 240 -15.73 37.80 2.03
CA GLU A 240 -14.80 38.93 2.06
C GLU A 240 -13.92 38.94 0.81
N GLU A 241 -13.68 40.13 0.28
CA GLU A 241 -12.54 40.36 -0.61
C GLU A 241 -11.24 40.29 0.20
N ARG A 242 -10.24 39.58 -0.34
CA ARG A 242 -8.93 39.44 0.30
C ARG A 242 -7.84 39.73 -0.70
N ASN A 243 -6.93 40.64 -0.35
CA ASN A 243 -5.81 41.03 -1.21
C ASN A 243 -6.26 41.51 -2.61
N GLY A 244 -7.41 42.18 -2.72
CA GLY A 244 -7.97 42.60 -4.01
C GLY A 244 -8.59 41.48 -4.85
N LEU A 245 -8.87 40.32 -4.26
CA LEU A 245 -9.43 39.14 -4.93
C LEU A 245 -10.82 38.83 -4.36
N SER A 246 -11.84 38.77 -5.23
CA SER A 246 -13.22 38.52 -4.81
C SER A 246 -13.39 37.15 -4.12
N PRO A 247 -14.44 36.97 -3.29
CA PRO A 247 -14.73 35.69 -2.64
C PRO A 247 -14.71 34.50 -3.61
N LEU A 248 -14.13 33.37 -3.17
CA LEU A 248 -14.06 32.10 -3.92
C LEU A 248 -13.50 32.21 -5.35
N SER A 249 -12.62 33.17 -5.60
CA SER A 249 -12.07 33.42 -6.93
C SER A 249 -10.56 33.18 -6.99
N TRP A 250 -10.07 33.01 -8.23
CA TRP A 250 -8.68 32.75 -8.56
C TRP A 250 -8.07 33.95 -9.28
N ARG A 251 -6.78 34.20 -9.05
CA ARG A 251 -5.94 34.98 -9.97
C ARG A 251 -4.61 34.30 -10.20
N ARG A 252 -4.01 34.56 -11.36
CA ARG A 252 -2.64 34.14 -11.68
C ARG A 252 -1.67 35.15 -11.06
N VAL A 253 -0.65 34.65 -10.37
CA VAL A 253 0.32 35.48 -9.62
C VAL A 253 1.76 35.35 -10.12
N GLY A 254 2.01 34.40 -11.04
CA GLY A 254 3.31 34.19 -11.63
C GLY A 254 3.30 33.09 -12.70
N THR A 255 4.40 33.03 -13.45
CA THR A 255 4.59 32.10 -14.58
C THR A 255 5.80 31.18 -14.42
N GLN A 256 6.58 31.35 -13.35
CA GLN A 256 7.74 30.49 -13.12
C GLN A 256 7.31 29.05 -12.81
N PRO A 257 8.04 28.05 -13.32
CA PRO A 257 7.75 26.66 -13.07
C PRO A 257 8.35 26.17 -11.75
N TRP A 258 7.53 25.51 -10.94
CA TRP A 258 7.96 24.87 -9.70
C TRP A 258 7.79 23.36 -9.79
N SER A 259 8.78 22.69 -10.37
CA SER A 259 8.80 21.23 -10.37
C SER A 259 9.05 20.72 -8.96
N PHE A 260 8.27 19.73 -8.50
CA PHE A 260 8.34 19.22 -7.13
C PHE A 260 8.23 20.33 -6.06
N PRO A 261 7.15 21.14 -6.08
CA PRO A 261 7.12 22.34 -5.30
C PRO A 261 7.18 22.08 -3.80
N ARG A 262 7.75 23.05 -3.10
CA ARG A 262 7.76 23.19 -1.64
C ARG A 262 7.47 24.63 -1.29
N SER A 263 6.78 24.88 -0.19
CA SER A 263 6.47 26.26 0.19
C SER A 263 6.33 26.41 1.69
N LEU A 264 6.87 27.52 2.20
CA LEU A 264 6.64 27.99 3.56
C LEU A 264 6.68 29.52 3.58
N GLN A 265 6.14 30.09 4.66
CA GLN A 265 6.23 31.50 4.96
C GLN A 265 7.11 31.71 6.21
N LEU A 266 7.99 32.71 6.16
CA LEU A 266 8.78 33.15 7.30
C LEU A 266 8.02 34.21 8.11
N PRO A 267 8.38 34.44 9.40
CA PRO A 267 7.70 35.43 10.25
C PRO A 267 7.71 36.87 9.71
N ASP A 268 8.70 37.22 8.87
CA ASP A 268 8.77 38.52 8.20
C ASP A 268 7.82 38.64 6.99
N GLY A 269 6.99 37.63 6.76
CA GLY A 269 6.06 37.53 5.63
C GLY A 269 6.71 37.09 4.31
N SER A 270 8.04 36.89 4.27
CA SER A 270 8.69 36.39 3.06
C SER A 270 8.37 34.92 2.81
N LEU A 271 8.37 34.55 1.53
CA LEU A 271 8.03 33.21 1.07
C LEU A 271 9.30 32.48 0.64
N ILE A 272 9.45 31.23 1.09
CA ILE A 272 10.47 30.32 0.61
C ILE A 272 9.80 29.29 -0.28
N LEU A 273 10.10 29.34 -1.58
CA LEU A 273 9.52 28.48 -2.60
C LEU A 273 10.61 27.54 -3.14
N GLY A 274 10.29 26.25 -3.22
CA GLY A 274 11.20 25.21 -3.67
C GLY A 274 10.86 24.66 -5.04
N SER A 275 11.89 24.34 -5.82
CA SER A 275 11.80 23.58 -7.07
C SER A 275 12.52 22.22 -6.94
N LYS A 276 12.90 21.58 -8.05
CA LYS A 276 13.46 20.23 -8.05
C LYS A 276 14.76 20.13 -7.25
N ASP A 277 15.58 21.17 -7.25
CA ASP A 277 16.96 21.13 -6.73
C ASP A 277 17.39 22.41 -5.98
N ALA A 278 16.46 23.33 -5.70
CA ALA A 278 16.75 24.61 -5.09
C ALA A 278 15.58 25.19 -4.29
N LEU A 279 15.92 26.09 -3.37
CA LEU A 279 15.01 26.95 -2.62
C LEU A 279 15.28 28.42 -2.98
N PHE A 280 14.22 29.19 -3.10
CA PHE A 280 14.25 30.59 -3.49
C PHE A 280 13.45 31.42 -2.50
N ARG A 281 13.92 32.61 -2.20
CA ARG A 281 13.19 33.61 -1.42
C ARG A 281 12.44 34.56 -2.36
N THR A 282 11.19 34.84 -2.05
CA THR A 282 10.38 35.87 -2.73
C THR A 282 9.41 36.52 -1.74
N ARG A 283 8.63 37.48 -2.22
CA ARG A 283 7.51 38.12 -1.52
C ARG A 283 6.35 38.31 -2.50
N GLN A 284 5.13 38.31 -1.97
CA GLN A 284 3.96 38.72 -2.74
C GLN A 284 3.76 40.22 -2.56
N SER A 285 3.60 40.95 -3.68
CA SER A 285 3.29 42.37 -3.67
C SER A 285 1.83 42.62 -3.26
N GLU A 286 1.50 43.88 -2.97
CA GLU A 286 0.12 44.29 -2.65
C GLU A 286 -0.84 44.13 -3.83
N GLN A 287 -0.30 44.09 -5.06
CA GLN A 287 -1.05 43.77 -6.28
C GLN A 287 -1.21 42.25 -6.48
N GLY A 288 -0.72 41.43 -5.55
CA GLY A 288 -0.83 39.98 -5.57
C GLY A 288 0.23 39.25 -6.39
N LEU A 289 1.13 39.94 -7.07
CA LEU A 289 2.16 39.32 -7.91
C LEU A 289 3.37 38.91 -7.09
N PHE A 290 4.03 37.82 -7.48
CA PHE A 290 5.32 37.49 -6.88
C PHE A 290 6.43 38.38 -7.42
N ALA A 291 7.26 38.89 -6.51
CA ALA A 291 8.55 39.45 -6.87
C ALA A 291 9.46 38.37 -7.50
N THR A 292 10.47 38.80 -8.23
CA THR A 292 11.49 37.91 -8.80
C THR A 292 12.10 37.03 -7.70
N PRO A 293 11.96 35.69 -7.77
CA PRO A 293 12.54 34.81 -6.78
C PRO A 293 14.07 34.87 -6.81
N LEU A 294 14.67 35.08 -5.63
CA LEU A 294 16.10 35.10 -5.43
C LEU A 294 16.56 33.74 -4.93
N LEU A 295 17.60 33.17 -5.53
CA LEU A 295 18.15 31.89 -5.07
C LEU A 295 18.61 32.00 -3.62
N LEU A 296 18.06 31.16 -2.76
CA LEU A 296 18.47 31.06 -1.35
C LEU A 296 19.43 29.90 -1.13
N HIS A 297 19.12 28.73 -1.70
CA HIS A 297 19.92 27.53 -1.47
C HIS A 297 19.80 26.55 -2.64
N LYS A 298 20.90 25.87 -3.00
CA LYS A 298 20.89 24.77 -3.97
C LYS A 298 20.98 23.44 -3.22
N ASP A 299 19.85 22.75 -3.12
CA ASP A 299 19.75 21.51 -2.34
C ASP A 299 20.35 20.29 -3.07
N ARG A 300 20.36 20.29 -4.42
CA ARG A 300 20.75 19.14 -5.27
C ARG A 300 20.02 17.82 -4.93
N LYS A 301 18.88 17.88 -4.23
CA LYS A 301 18.04 16.75 -3.83
C LYS A 301 16.77 16.72 -4.68
N SER A 302 16.77 15.89 -5.72
CA SER A 302 15.53 15.65 -6.49
C SER A 302 14.57 14.73 -5.73
N ARG A 303 13.23 15.00 -5.76
CA ARG A 303 12.08 14.05 -5.58
C ARG A 303 10.89 14.51 -4.68
N GLY A 304 10.57 15.80 -4.62
CA GLY A 304 9.42 16.30 -3.84
C GLY A 304 9.68 16.14 -2.34
N GLY A 305 9.57 17.25 -1.62
CA GLY A 305 9.79 17.28 -0.18
C GLY A 305 8.68 18.02 0.52
N ASN A 306 8.81 18.18 1.82
CA ASN A 306 8.04 19.12 2.62
C ASN A 306 9.02 20.03 3.34
N SER A 307 8.70 21.33 3.42
CA SER A 307 9.54 22.29 4.14
C SER A 307 8.77 23.00 5.23
N ILE A 308 9.41 23.21 6.38
CA ILE A 308 8.86 24.01 7.47
C ILE A 308 9.91 24.97 8.03
N TYR A 309 9.44 26.05 8.65
CA TYR A 309 10.26 26.93 9.44
C TYR A 309 10.24 26.46 10.91
N ASP A 310 11.42 26.31 11.49
CA ASP A 310 11.62 26.06 12.92
C ASP A 310 11.83 27.41 13.63
N PRO A 311 10.82 27.92 14.34
CA PRO A 311 10.94 29.21 15.01
C PRO A 311 11.89 29.17 16.21
N TYR A 312 12.18 27.99 16.78
CA TYR A 312 13.07 27.86 17.93
C TYR A 312 14.53 28.11 17.55
N ARG A 313 14.96 27.61 16.38
CA ARG A 313 16.35 27.75 15.87
C ARG A 313 16.49 28.78 14.76
N GLU A 314 15.37 29.30 14.27
CA GLU A 314 15.28 30.12 13.07
C GLU A 314 15.83 29.43 11.81
N TRP A 315 15.59 28.12 11.69
CA TRP A 315 16.06 27.30 10.58
C TRP A 315 14.93 26.88 9.64
N ILE A 316 15.28 26.62 8.40
CA ILE A 316 14.40 26.03 7.39
C ILE A 316 14.76 24.56 7.25
N TRP A 317 13.80 23.70 7.55
CA TRP A 317 13.94 22.26 7.44
C TRP A 317 13.26 21.78 6.18
N THR A 318 13.97 21.03 5.35
CA THR A 318 13.43 20.42 4.15
C THR A 318 13.66 18.91 4.16
N LEU A 319 12.56 18.18 4.20
CA LEU A 319 12.54 16.72 4.20
C LEU A 319 12.23 16.18 2.81
N TYR A 320 13.15 15.42 2.26
CA TYR A 320 12.98 14.67 1.02
C TYR A 320 12.65 13.20 1.33
N LEU A 321 12.67 12.34 0.31
CA LEU A 321 12.30 10.93 0.46
C LEU A 321 13.12 10.19 1.54
N ASP A 322 14.43 10.42 1.56
CA ASP A 322 15.40 9.76 2.44
C ASP A 322 16.57 10.68 2.83
N THR A 323 16.39 12.00 2.68
CA THR A 323 17.38 13.00 3.09
C THR A 323 16.70 14.15 3.81
N LEU A 324 17.42 14.74 4.75
CA LEU A 324 17.03 15.93 5.48
C LEU A 324 18.09 17.00 5.21
N VAL A 325 17.65 18.16 4.72
CA VAL A 325 18.50 19.34 4.56
C VAL A 325 17.95 20.43 5.46
N VAL A 326 18.81 21.06 6.24
CA VAL A 326 18.48 22.17 7.13
C VAL A 326 19.39 23.33 6.82
N ILE A 327 18.82 24.52 6.63
CA ILE A 327 19.55 25.76 6.34
C ILE A 327 19.11 26.86 7.30
N ASP A 328 19.96 27.87 7.50
CA ASP A 328 19.52 29.11 8.15
C ASP A 328 18.78 30.05 7.17
N LYS A 329 18.29 31.18 7.69
CA LYS A 329 17.63 32.24 6.89
C LYS A 329 18.54 32.84 5.83
N GLN A 330 19.86 32.65 5.87
CA GLN A 330 20.79 33.15 4.86
C GLN A 330 21.09 32.09 3.78
N GLY A 331 20.62 30.86 3.96
CA GLY A 331 20.83 29.77 3.02
C GLY A 331 22.05 28.91 3.32
N ASN A 332 22.71 29.11 4.46
CA ASN A 332 23.85 28.28 4.86
C ASN A 332 23.37 26.95 5.42
N THR A 333 23.96 25.85 4.94
CA THR A 333 23.65 24.50 5.42
C THR A 333 24.07 24.33 6.88
N LYS A 334 23.14 23.82 7.69
CA LYS A 334 23.38 23.38 9.07
C LYS A 334 23.39 21.86 9.17
N ILE A 335 22.51 21.19 8.43
CA ILE A 335 22.43 19.72 8.36
C ILE A 335 22.21 19.32 6.90
N ASP A 336 22.98 18.34 6.41
CA ASP A 336 22.68 17.59 5.19
C ASP A 336 22.92 16.11 5.49
N ALA A 337 21.84 15.41 5.82
CA ALA A 337 21.91 14.05 6.33
C ALA A 337 21.07 13.09 5.50
N LYS A 338 21.62 11.89 5.26
CA LYS A 338 20.84 10.75 4.81
C LYS A 338 20.06 10.19 5.99
N LEU A 339 18.78 9.98 5.79
CA LEU A 339 17.90 9.43 6.82
C LEU A 339 17.97 7.90 6.82
N PRO A 340 17.83 7.28 8.00
CA PRO A 340 17.91 5.84 8.11
C PRO A 340 16.60 5.19 7.61
N MET A 341 15.50 5.96 7.53
CA MET A 341 14.20 5.54 6.98
C MET A 341 13.79 6.35 5.74
N LYS A 342 12.88 5.77 4.95
CA LYS A 342 12.06 6.56 4.02
C LYS A 342 10.95 7.24 4.78
N THR A 343 10.75 8.53 4.54
CA THR A 343 9.77 9.33 5.29
C THR A 343 8.49 9.56 4.49
N SER A 344 7.44 9.97 5.20
CA SER A 344 6.19 10.45 4.59
C SER A 344 6.19 11.92 4.24
N ARG A 345 7.38 12.55 4.31
CA ARG A 345 7.61 13.96 4.04
C ARG A 345 6.67 14.83 4.88
N SER A 346 6.58 14.54 6.16
CA SER A 346 5.79 15.31 7.13
C SER A 346 6.75 15.85 8.18
N LEU A 347 6.70 17.14 8.43
CA LEU A 347 7.47 17.80 9.46
C LEU A 347 6.54 18.66 10.30
N ALA A 348 6.68 18.56 11.63
CA ALA A 348 6.09 19.49 12.58
C ALA A 348 6.98 19.52 13.82
N PHE A 349 7.14 20.69 14.42
CA PHE A 349 7.82 20.83 15.71
C PHE A 349 6.79 21.01 16.82
N ASN A 350 7.04 20.42 17.99
CA ASN A 350 6.32 20.83 19.20
C ASN A 350 6.94 22.12 19.78
N ASN A 351 6.39 22.62 20.88
CA ASN A 351 6.87 23.84 21.53
C ASN A 351 8.31 23.73 22.07
N ASP A 352 8.80 22.51 22.34
CA ASP A 352 10.15 22.25 22.87
C ASP A 352 11.20 22.06 21.76
N GLY A 353 10.83 22.30 20.49
CA GLY A 353 11.73 22.13 19.36
C GLY A 353 12.02 20.67 19.00
N LEU A 354 11.22 19.71 19.48
CA LEU A 354 11.25 18.30 19.07
C LEU A 354 10.57 18.14 17.71
N LEU A 355 11.27 17.55 16.74
CA LEU A 355 10.67 17.18 15.46
C LEU A 355 9.76 15.96 15.66
N VAL A 356 8.50 16.07 15.24
CA VAL A 356 7.49 15.00 15.27
C VAL A 356 6.95 14.79 13.86
N SER A 357 7.27 13.64 13.26
CA SER A 357 6.93 13.29 11.88
C SER A 357 5.99 12.08 11.84
N TRP A 358 4.85 12.21 11.17
CA TRP A 358 3.89 11.11 11.04
C TRP A 358 4.04 10.36 9.72
N ASP A 359 4.11 9.02 9.77
CA ASP A 359 4.24 8.20 8.56
C ASP A 359 2.95 8.08 7.74
N GLY A 360 1.86 8.69 8.18
CA GLY A 360 0.55 8.61 7.54
C GLY A 360 -0.24 7.37 7.95
N VAL A 361 0.36 6.47 8.75
CA VAL A 361 -0.29 5.29 9.32
C VAL A 361 -0.06 5.23 10.84
N SER A 362 0.59 4.20 11.37
CA SER A 362 0.68 3.94 12.80
C SER A 362 1.94 4.51 13.47
N ARG A 363 2.89 5.10 12.72
CA ARG A 363 4.18 5.50 13.29
C ARG A 363 4.37 7.01 13.35
N ILE A 364 4.92 7.42 14.48
CA ILE A 364 5.48 8.74 14.71
C ILE A 364 6.99 8.58 14.81
N TYR A 365 7.74 9.35 14.03
CA TYR A 365 9.19 9.48 14.14
C TYR A 365 9.52 10.77 14.86
N GLU A 366 10.57 10.70 15.67
CA GLU A 366 11.02 11.80 16.50
C GLU A 366 12.50 12.05 16.29
N PHE A 367 12.88 13.33 16.32
CA PHE A 367 14.27 13.73 16.29
C PHE A 367 14.46 15.04 17.06
N ASN A 368 15.36 15.03 18.03
CA ASN A 368 15.80 16.25 18.69
C ASN A 368 17.24 16.54 18.26
N PRO A 369 17.48 17.57 17.42
CA PRO A 369 18.81 17.89 16.92
C PRO A 369 19.75 18.45 17.99
N ASP A 370 19.23 18.96 19.12
CA ASP A 370 20.05 19.60 20.15
C ASP A 370 20.69 18.59 21.12
N ARG A 371 20.31 17.31 21.01
CA ARG A 371 20.90 16.25 21.83
C ARG A 371 22.28 15.89 21.32
N HIS A 372 23.26 15.76 22.22
CA HIS A 372 24.61 15.28 21.88
C HIS A 372 24.60 13.87 21.26
N ASP A 373 23.61 13.06 21.63
CA ASP A 373 23.34 11.70 21.15
C ASP A 373 22.14 11.66 20.20
N ALA A 374 21.93 12.71 19.41
CA ALA A 374 20.77 12.86 18.53
C ALA A 374 20.56 11.62 17.65
N GLN A 375 19.54 10.84 18.00
CA GLN A 375 19.11 9.65 17.28
C GLN A 375 17.65 9.77 16.90
N TRP A 376 17.31 9.21 15.73
CA TRP A 376 15.93 9.07 15.35
C TRP A 376 15.24 8.03 16.22
N ARG A 377 14.07 8.39 16.72
CA ARG A 377 13.24 7.49 17.53
C ARG A 377 11.91 7.26 16.84
N VAL A 378 11.21 6.19 17.22
CA VAL A 378 9.91 5.86 16.67
C VAL A 378 8.95 5.38 17.75
N ILE A 379 7.74 5.91 17.73
CA ILE A 379 6.57 5.35 18.42
C ILE A 379 5.74 4.60 17.38
N ASN A 380 5.46 3.33 17.64
CA ASN A 380 4.55 2.55 16.80
C ASN A 380 3.26 2.24 17.55
N TRP A 381 2.19 2.94 17.18
CA TRP A 381 0.86 2.78 17.75
C TRP A 381 0.15 1.50 17.32
N ARG A 382 0.72 0.75 16.37
CA ARG A 382 0.14 -0.48 15.82
C ARG A 382 -1.31 -0.22 15.39
N ASN A 383 -2.27 -0.96 15.95
CA ASN A 383 -3.70 -0.81 15.70
C ASN A 383 -4.41 0.21 16.60
N LYS A 384 -3.71 0.91 17.51
CA LYS A 384 -4.26 1.94 18.41
C LYS A 384 -4.19 3.35 17.79
N GLY A 385 -4.27 3.43 16.47
CA GLY A 385 -4.13 4.65 15.68
C GLY A 385 -4.46 4.42 14.20
N PRO A 386 -4.05 5.32 13.30
CA PRO A 386 -4.38 5.24 11.88
C PRO A 386 -3.75 4.02 11.21
N TYR A 387 -4.47 2.91 11.07
CA TYR A 387 -3.86 1.69 10.51
C TYR A 387 -3.94 1.59 8.97
N ASN A 388 -4.98 2.18 8.36
CA ASN A 388 -5.30 2.03 6.93
C ASN A 388 -4.99 3.29 6.08
N GLY A 389 -4.08 4.13 6.55
CA GLY A 389 -3.68 5.37 5.85
C GLY A 389 -2.80 5.15 4.60
N ASP A 390 -2.53 6.23 3.84
CA ASP A 390 -1.61 6.20 2.68
C ASP A 390 -0.19 6.59 3.12
N ARG A 391 0.67 5.58 3.30
CA ARG A 391 2.06 5.77 3.76
C ARG A 391 2.89 6.46 2.68
N GLY A 392 3.69 7.46 3.06
CA GLY A 392 4.64 8.11 2.15
C GLY A 392 4.15 9.39 1.47
N ARG A 393 2.93 9.84 1.78
CA ARG A 393 2.24 10.92 1.05
C ARG A 393 1.55 11.94 1.95
N VAL A 394 2.13 12.25 3.11
CA VAL A 394 1.50 13.16 4.09
C VAL A 394 1.75 14.62 3.72
N PHE A 395 2.99 15.05 3.47
CA PHE A 395 3.30 16.47 3.14
C PHE A 395 2.78 17.42 4.23
N GLY A 396 2.31 18.61 3.87
CA GLY A 396 1.68 19.58 4.79
C GLY A 396 0.32 19.17 5.37
N LYS A 397 -0.09 17.89 5.23
CA LYS A 397 -1.29 17.33 5.89
C LYS A 397 -1.02 16.87 7.33
N TRP A 398 0.10 17.29 7.92
CA TRP A 398 0.48 17.04 9.32
C TRP A 398 0.94 18.35 9.93
N VAL A 399 0.23 18.84 10.94
CA VAL A 399 0.43 20.17 11.50
C VAL A 399 0.46 20.11 13.03
N HIS A 400 1.27 20.97 13.63
CA HIS A 400 1.26 21.22 15.07
C HIS A 400 0.10 22.14 15.43
N LEU A 401 -0.59 21.84 16.54
CA LEU A 401 -1.73 22.64 17.02
C LEU A 401 -1.32 23.57 18.15
N TYR A 402 -0.75 23.00 19.21
CA TYR A 402 -0.20 23.63 20.42
C TYR A 402 0.32 22.51 21.33
N ASP A 403 1.19 22.82 22.29
CA ASP A 403 1.81 21.87 23.22
C ASP A 403 2.31 20.61 22.49
N ASN A 404 1.80 19.44 22.88
CA ASN A 404 2.09 18.15 22.27
C ASN A 404 0.95 17.64 21.36
N PHE A 405 0.05 18.52 20.92
CA PHE A 405 -1.06 18.17 20.05
C PHE A 405 -0.78 18.48 18.58
N PHE A 406 -1.15 17.53 17.72
CA PHE A 406 -1.00 17.59 16.27
C PHE A 406 -2.30 17.18 15.59
N ALA A 407 -2.49 17.61 14.35
CA ALA A 407 -3.56 17.15 13.48
C ALA A 407 -3.01 16.64 12.15
N GLY A 408 -3.65 15.61 11.59
CA GLY A 408 -3.35 15.25 10.22
C GLY A 408 -4.26 14.24 9.55
N ILE A 409 -4.08 14.09 8.25
CA ILE A 409 -4.82 13.17 7.39
C ILE A 409 -3.94 12.63 6.27
N SER A 410 -4.07 11.34 5.94
CA SER A 410 -3.27 10.69 4.89
C SER A 410 -4.10 10.06 3.78
N THR A 411 -5.38 9.76 4.01
CA THR A 411 -6.27 9.14 3.01
C THR A 411 -7.73 9.53 3.23
N HIS A 412 -8.58 9.21 2.26
CA HIS A 412 -10.02 9.39 2.32
C HIS A 412 -10.76 8.20 2.99
N ASP A 413 -10.05 7.13 3.32
CA ASP A 413 -10.56 5.90 3.97
C ASP A 413 -10.69 6.03 5.49
N HIS A 414 -10.25 7.15 6.07
CA HIS A 414 -10.44 7.51 7.48
C HIS A 414 -10.59 9.03 7.64
N GLY A 415 -11.05 9.47 8.81
CA GLY A 415 -11.20 10.87 9.18
C GLY A 415 -9.88 11.63 9.37
N VAL A 416 -10.01 12.85 9.89
CA VAL A 416 -8.85 13.65 10.33
C VAL A 416 -8.47 13.21 11.73
N TRP A 417 -7.19 13.01 12.00
CA TRP A 417 -6.70 12.52 13.28
C TRP A 417 -6.14 13.65 14.12
N ILE A 418 -6.54 13.68 15.40
CA ILE A 418 -5.88 14.45 16.46
C ILE A 418 -4.95 13.50 17.19
N TYR A 419 -3.69 13.92 17.35
CA TYR A 419 -2.66 13.16 18.02
C TYR A 419 -2.14 13.93 19.23
N LYS A 420 -2.07 13.27 20.38
CA LYS A 420 -1.32 13.72 21.55
C LYS A 420 0.00 12.96 21.60
N HIS A 421 1.11 13.67 21.45
CA HIS A 421 2.44 13.14 21.60
C HIS A 421 2.75 12.90 23.10
N PRO A 422 3.28 11.72 23.50
CA PRO A 422 3.56 11.43 24.89
C PRO A 422 4.85 12.08 25.36
N SER A 423 4.81 12.71 26.53
CA SER A 423 6.02 13.28 27.17
C SER A 423 6.98 12.20 27.69
N ASN A 424 6.51 10.97 27.92
CA ASN A 424 7.33 9.87 28.44
C ASN A 424 8.16 9.22 27.32
N PRO A 425 9.51 9.29 27.37
CA PRO A 425 10.36 8.74 26.32
C PRO A 425 10.26 7.22 26.18
N ALA A 426 9.76 6.49 27.19
CA ALA A 426 9.57 5.04 27.14
C ALA A 426 8.61 4.56 26.04
N TYR A 427 7.75 5.45 25.51
CA TYR A 427 6.87 5.16 24.38
C TYR A 427 7.64 4.99 23.06
N SER A 428 8.83 5.58 22.98
CA SER A 428 9.63 5.68 21.77
C SER A 428 10.82 4.73 21.84
N GLN A 429 11.15 4.10 20.70
CA GLN A 429 12.32 3.23 20.57
C GLN A 429 13.37 3.94 19.70
N ALA A 430 14.63 3.90 20.12
CA ALA A 430 15.74 4.38 19.29
C ALA A 430 15.88 3.47 18.06
N MET A 431 15.96 4.08 16.88
CA MET A 431 16.33 3.38 15.66
C MET A 431 17.85 3.34 15.56
N SER A 432 18.39 2.21 15.14
CA SER A 432 19.81 2.10 14.88
C SER A 432 20.19 2.94 13.64
N ASP A 433 21.27 3.68 13.76
CA ASP A 433 21.96 4.42 12.71
C ASP A 433 22.91 3.54 11.87
N ILE A 434 23.13 2.29 12.29
CA ILE A 434 23.99 1.33 11.60
C ILE A 434 23.37 0.91 10.26
N ASP A 435 24.12 1.10 9.17
CA ASP A 435 23.80 0.51 7.86
C ASP A 435 24.10 -1.00 7.88
N ILE A 436 23.12 -1.80 8.34
CA ILE A 436 23.22 -3.27 8.40
C ILE A 436 23.53 -3.93 7.06
N GLN A 437 23.23 -3.27 5.95
CA GLN A 437 23.57 -3.81 4.64
C GLN A 437 25.09 -3.86 4.43
N GLN A 438 25.87 -3.02 5.11
CA GLN A 438 27.33 -3.04 5.07
C GLN A 438 27.93 -4.28 5.71
N TYR A 439 27.29 -4.88 6.71
CA TYR A 439 27.76 -6.13 7.30
C TYR A 439 27.76 -7.24 6.25
N ILE A 440 26.69 -7.35 5.48
CA ILE A 440 26.60 -8.31 4.37
C ILE A 440 27.63 -7.99 3.27
N LYS A 441 27.79 -6.71 2.92
CA LYS A 441 28.74 -6.30 1.88
C LYS A 441 30.18 -6.63 2.25
N LYS A 442 30.58 -6.33 3.49
CA LYS A 442 31.94 -6.55 4.02
C LYS A 442 32.24 -8.00 4.37
N ALA A 443 31.22 -8.80 4.67
CA ALA A 443 31.41 -10.21 5.00
C ALA A 443 32.04 -10.99 3.83
N THR A 444 33.05 -11.79 4.16
CA THR A 444 33.65 -12.78 3.26
C THR A 444 32.62 -13.86 2.94
N PRO A 445 32.46 -14.30 1.68
CA PRO A 445 31.62 -15.45 1.36
C PRO A 445 31.91 -16.66 2.25
N TYR A 446 30.89 -17.45 2.56
CA TYR A 446 30.89 -18.61 3.45
C TYR A 446 31.18 -18.32 4.93
N SER A 447 31.44 -17.07 5.31
CA SER A 447 31.62 -16.72 6.72
C SER A 447 30.30 -16.77 7.51
N ARG A 448 30.43 -16.87 8.84
CA ARG A 448 29.35 -16.63 9.78
C ARG A 448 29.47 -15.22 10.35
N ILE A 449 28.39 -14.46 10.29
CA ILE A 449 28.31 -13.12 10.88
C ILE A 449 27.10 -13.03 11.80
N LYS A 450 27.20 -12.19 12.83
CA LYS A 450 26.09 -11.79 13.70
C LYS A 450 25.82 -10.31 13.48
N ILE A 451 24.57 -9.97 13.19
CA ILE A 451 24.14 -8.57 13.14
C ILE A 451 23.81 -8.13 14.57
N PRO A 452 24.27 -6.95 15.03
CA PRO A 452 23.91 -6.46 16.35
C PRO A 452 22.39 -6.39 16.56
N PRO A 453 21.88 -6.69 17.78
CA PRO A 453 20.49 -6.45 18.11
C PRO A 453 20.12 -4.98 17.91
N GLY A 454 18.90 -4.71 17.45
CA GLY A 454 18.45 -3.34 17.22
C GLY A 454 17.21 -3.23 16.36
N LEU A 455 16.63 -2.04 16.36
CA LEU A 455 15.52 -1.66 15.50
C LEU A 455 16.06 -0.96 14.25
N TYR A 456 15.94 -1.60 13.11
CA TYR A 456 16.51 -1.13 11.85
C TYR A 456 15.43 -0.60 10.92
N PRO A 457 15.52 0.67 10.48
CA PRO A 457 14.52 1.29 9.61
C PRO A 457 14.49 0.76 8.16
N SER A 458 15.36 -0.19 7.83
CA SER A 458 15.52 -0.81 6.52
C SER A 458 15.05 -2.27 6.50
N GLY A 459 14.98 -2.85 5.30
CA GLY A 459 14.99 -4.30 5.13
C GLY A 459 16.40 -4.75 4.77
N LEU A 460 16.66 -6.06 4.83
CA LEU A 460 18.00 -6.62 4.61
C LEU A 460 18.05 -7.44 3.31
N LYS A 461 19.12 -7.29 2.52
CA LYS A 461 19.43 -8.19 1.38
C LYS A 461 20.67 -9.03 1.70
N ILE A 462 20.55 -10.35 1.55
CA ILE A 462 21.70 -11.28 1.52
C ILE A 462 21.87 -11.73 0.08
N ASN A 463 23.04 -11.55 -0.52
CA ASN A 463 23.26 -11.79 -1.95
C ASN A 463 24.55 -12.56 -2.27
N LYS A 464 25.07 -13.27 -1.27
CA LYS A 464 26.28 -14.09 -1.35
C LYS A 464 26.17 -15.21 -0.30
N PRO A 465 26.91 -16.32 -0.44
CA PRO A 465 26.89 -17.41 0.53
C PRO A 465 27.31 -16.93 1.91
N LEU A 466 26.48 -17.11 2.93
CA LEU A 466 26.73 -16.64 4.31
C LEU A 466 25.90 -17.42 5.32
N THR A 467 26.40 -17.52 6.55
CA THR A 467 25.55 -17.77 7.74
C THR A 467 25.32 -16.44 8.47
N VAL A 468 24.07 -16.03 8.62
CA VAL A 468 23.71 -14.74 9.25
C VAL A 468 22.83 -14.98 10.47
N ASP A 469 23.35 -14.62 11.65
CA ASP A 469 22.60 -14.62 12.90
C ASP A 469 21.94 -13.25 13.12
N LEU A 470 20.62 -13.26 13.24
CA LEU A 470 19.75 -12.09 13.35
C LEU A 470 19.07 -11.99 14.73
N ALA A 471 19.61 -12.64 15.76
CA ALA A 471 19.08 -12.57 17.11
C ALA A 471 18.93 -11.11 17.59
N GLY A 472 17.70 -10.73 17.96
CA GLY A 472 17.38 -9.37 18.43
C GLY A 472 17.30 -8.30 17.34
N VAL A 473 17.37 -8.67 16.06
CA VAL A 473 17.22 -7.74 14.93
C VAL A 473 15.75 -7.58 14.57
N THR A 474 15.27 -6.34 14.54
CA THR A 474 13.93 -6.00 14.06
C THR A 474 14.02 -5.12 12.82
N LEU A 475 13.49 -5.57 11.68
CA LEU A 475 13.45 -4.79 10.43
C LEU A 475 12.13 -4.02 10.30
N MET A 476 12.18 -2.74 9.95
CA MET A 476 10.97 -1.91 9.83
C MET A 476 10.46 -1.75 8.39
N ALA A 477 11.26 -2.14 7.40
CA ALA A 477 10.96 -1.99 5.98
C ALA A 477 11.23 -3.26 5.18
N VAL A 478 10.87 -3.24 3.90
CA VAL A 478 11.18 -4.31 2.94
C VAL A 478 12.39 -3.94 2.09
N SER A 479 13.22 -4.94 1.79
CA SER A 479 14.29 -4.84 0.81
C SER A 479 13.78 -5.15 -0.60
N GLY A 480 14.20 -4.35 -1.59
CA GLY A 480 13.85 -4.53 -3.01
C GLY A 480 12.36 -4.46 -3.35
N GLY A 481 11.50 -4.03 -2.41
CA GLY A 481 10.04 -4.06 -2.58
C GLY A 481 9.46 -5.48 -2.62
N LYS A 482 10.16 -6.46 -2.02
CA LYS A 482 9.76 -7.88 -2.08
C LYS A 482 9.56 -8.52 -0.70
N GLY A 483 10.52 -8.43 0.20
CA GLY A 483 10.43 -9.02 1.54
C GLY A 483 11.18 -8.23 2.58
N MET A 484 10.87 -8.45 3.86
CA MET A 484 11.62 -7.83 4.96
C MET A 484 13.08 -8.29 4.93
N LEU A 485 13.28 -9.59 4.80
CA LEU A 485 14.56 -10.20 4.42
C LEU A 485 14.46 -10.71 2.97
N ASN A 486 15.40 -10.29 2.12
CA ASN A 486 15.49 -10.73 0.74
C ASN A 486 16.80 -11.50 0.55
N ILE A 487 16.72 -12.77 0.13
CA ILE A 487 17.86 -13.65 -0.06
C ILE A 487 17.99 -13.93 -1.56
N ASP A 488 19.11 -13.52 -2.13
CA ASP A 488 19.50 -13.70 -3.52
C ASP A 488 20.66 -14.70 -3.57
N ALA A 489 20.33 -15.98 -3.39
CA ALA A 489 21.28 -17.07 -3.19
C ALA A 489 21.59 -17.78 -4.51
N LYS A 490 22.40 -17.13 -5.35
CA LYS A 490 22.80 -17.64 -6.67
C LYS A 490 24.18 -18.32 -6.70
N ASP A 491 25.06 -18.00 -5.74
CA ASP A 491 26.48 -18.39 -5.78
C ASP A 491 26.85 -19.41 -4.68
N GLY A 492 25.86 -20.00 -3.99
CA GLY A 492 26.07 -20.97 -2.91
C GLY A 492 25.11 -20.83 -1.73
N PRO A 493 25.33 -21.58 -0.63
CA PRO A 493 24.40 -21.72 0.47
C PRO A 493 24.28 -20.46 1.34
N VAL A 494 23.04 -20.14 1.75
CA VAL A 494 22.74 -19.11 2.74
C VAL A 494 21.99 -19.74 3.91
N THR A 495 22.51 -19.53 5.12
CA THR A 495 21.87 -19.92 6.37
C THR A 495 21.44 -18.69 7.15
N VAL A 496 20.19 -18.64 7.60
CA VAL A 496 19.67 -17.57 8.45
C VAL A 496 19.27 -18.16 9.79
N LEU A 497 19.78 -17.57 10.87
CA LEU A 497 19.52 -17.97 12.24
C LEU A 497 18.76 -16.87 12.99
N ASN A 498 17.82 -17.25 13.85
CA ASN A 498 17.20 -16.39 14.88
C ASN A 498 16.50 -15.12 14.33
N PHE A 499 15.94 -15.18 13.13
CA PHE A 499 15.29 -14.03 12.50
C PHE A 499 13.83 -13.88 12.92
N SER A 500 13.42 -12.66 13.28
CA SER A 500 12.01 -12.33 13.52
C SER A 500 11.49 -11.27 12.54
N ALA A 501 10.34 -11.53 11.93
CA ALA A 501 9.61 -10.59 11.10
C ALA A 501 8.17 -10.44 11.62
N ASN A 502 7.80 -9.23 12.06
CA ASN A 502 6.43 -8.93 12.46
C ASN A 502 5.93 -7.68 11.74
N ALA A 503 4.88 -7.83 10.93
CA ALA A 503 4.33 -6.72 10.17
C ALA A 503 3.67 -5.64 11.04
N ASN A 504 3.34 -5.93 12.30
CA ASN A 504 2.80 -4.93 13.23
C ASN A 504 3.87 -3.91 13.64
N ILE A 505 5.13 -4.36 13.68
CA ILE A 505 6.29 -3.53 14.03
C ILE A 505 6.93 -2.96 12.75
N GLY A 506 7.03 -3.78 11.71
CA GLY A 506 7.75 -3.45 10.48
C GLY A 506 6.88 -3.16 9.26
N ALA A 507 7.07 -3.97 8.22
CA ALA A 507 6.45 -3.80 6.91
C ALA A 507 5.83 -5.12 6.42
N ALA A 508 5.58 -5.23 5.12
CA ALA A 508 5.01 -6.41 4.47
C ALA A 508 3.53 -6.70 4.81
N GLN A 509 2.72 -5.70 5.15
CA GLN A 509 1.29 -5.85 5.43
C GLN A 509 0.44 -6.14 4.16
N THR A 510 0.88 -5.70 2.98
CA THR A 510 0.03 -5.69 1.77
C THR A 510 0.70 -6.31 0.56
N LYS A 511 -0.09 -6.51 -0.51
CA LYS A 511 0.34 -7.07 -1.81
C LYS A 511 0.99 -8.45 -1.63
N ASN A 512 2.11 -8.68 -2.31
CA ASN A 512 2.91 -9.90 -2.26
C ASN A 512 4.23 -9.62 -1.53
N LEU A 513 4.18 -8.80 -0.48
CA LEU A 513 5.34 -8.57 0.37
C LEU A 513 5.46 -9.73 1.36
N ALA A 514 6.64 -10.34 1.42
CA ALA A 514 6.92 -11.49 2.27
C ALA A 514 7.68 -11.11 3.56
N GLY A 515 7.61 -11.96 4.59
CA GLY A 515 8.60 -11.91 5.67
C GLY A 515 9.99 -12.23 5.10
N ILE A 516 10.10 -13.34 4.38
CA ILE A 516 11.31 -13.75 3.65
C ILE A 516 10.99 -13.97 2.17
N ARG A 517 11.74 -13.28 1.31
CA ARG A 517 11.76 -13.55 -0.14
C ARG A 517 13.07 -14.24 -0.50
N ILE A 518 13.00 -15.36 -1.20
CA ILE A 518 14.17 -16.05 -1.76
C ILE A 518 14.10 -15.97 -3.29
N THR A 519 15.20 -15.57 -3.91
CA THR A 519 15.40 -15.50 -5.36
C THR A 519 16.74 -16.09 -5.75
N GLY A 520 16.85 -16.56 -6.98
CA GLY A 520 18.06 -17.21 -7.50
C GLY A 520 17.71 -18.43 -8.34
N VAL A 521 18.63 -18.82 -9.22
CA VAL A 521 18.59 -20.12 -9.90
C VAL A 521 19.30 -21.12 -9.00
N ASP A 522 18.74 -22.32 -8.82
CA ASP A 522 19.32 -23.41 -8.03
C ASP A 522 19.83 -22.99 -6.63
N PHE A 523 19.03 -22.15 -5.95
CA PHE A 523 19.42 -21.61 -4.65
C PHE A 523 19.57 -22.71 -3.58
N ASN A 524 20.33 -22.45 -2.52
CA ASN A 524 20.39 -23.32 -1.35
C ASN A 524 20.23 -22.49 -0.09
N VAL A 525 19.09 -22.61 0.59
CA VAL A 525 18.75 -21.77 1.75
C VAL A 525 18.30 -22.62 2.93
N THR A 526 18.90 -22.38 4.10
CA THR A 526 18.46 -22.93 5.39
C THR A 526 17.96 -21.80 6.29
N LEU A 527 16.75 -21.96 6.83
CA LEU A 527 16.12 -21.06 7.80
C LEU A 527 15.97 -21.81 9.12
N ASP A 528 16.62 -21.31 10.16
CA ASP A 528 16.66 -21.94 11.49
C ASP A 528 16.25 -20.95 12.57
N ASN A 529 15.30 -21.35 13.42
CA ASN A 529 14.73 -20.51 14.47
C ASN A 529 14.21 -19.16 13.92
N VAL A 530 13.40 -19.23 12.86
CA VAL A 530 12.79 -18.05 12.24
C VAL A 530 11.34 -17.91 12.71
N SER A 531 10.94 -16.69 13.07
CA SER A 531 9.56 -16.34 13.40
C SER A 531 9.01 -15.29 12.43
N ILE A 532 7.89 -15.57 11.77
CA ILE A 532 7.22 -14.64 10.86
C ILE A 532 5.76 -14.50 11.26
N GLU A 533 5.30 -13.26 11.49
CA GLU A 533 3.96 -12.98 11.98
C GLU A 533 3.28 -11.82 11.25
N ASN A 534 1.98 -11.99 10.96
CA ASN A 534 1.08 -10.96 10.45
C ASN A 534 1.47 -10.37 9.08
N THR A 535 2.39 -11.00 8.35
CA THR A 535 2.84 -10.57 7.01
C THR A 535 1.83 -10.96 5.93
N ALA A 536 1.86 -10.30 4.77
CA ALA A 536 0.99 -10.63 3.64
C ALA A 536 1.32 -12.00 3.02
N LEU A 537 2.61 -12.36 3.00
CA LEU A 537 3.15 -13.70 2.70
C LEU A 537 4.21 -14.06 3.74
N GLY A 538 4.33 -15.34 4.10
CA GLY A 538 5.35 -15.78 5.06
C GLY A 538 6.71 -15.90 4.39
N ILE A 539 7.00 -17.07 3.83
CA ILE A 539 8.19 -17.38 3.03
C ILE A 539 7.79 -17.57 1.57
N MET A 540 8.52 -16.97 0.63
CA MET A 540 8.22 -17.09 -0.80
C MET A 540 9.49 -17.26 -1.63
N THR A 541 9.63 -18.39 -2.33
CA THR A 541 10.81 -18.72 -3.15
C THR A 541 10.65 -18.33 -4.64
N ASP A 542 11.74 -18.50 -5.40
CA ASP A 542 11.78 -18.42 -6.86
C ASP A 542 11.14 -19.67 -7.51
N ASN A 543 11.08 -19.69 -8.84
CA ASN A 543 10.57 -20.83 -9.63
C ASN A 543 11.63 -21.43 -10.56
N ARG A 544 12.91 -21.35 -10.19
CA ARG A 544 14.05 -21.69 -11.05
C ARG A 544 15.03 -22.64 -10.35
N GLY A 545 14.50 -23.66 -9.68
CA GLY A 545 15.30 -24.65 -8.95
C GLY A 545 15.76 -24.19 -7.57
N GLY A 546 16.35 -25.12 -6.83
CA GLY A 546 16.93 -24.87 -5.51
C GLY A 546 16.32 -25.68 -4.37
N LYS A 547 16.87 -25.48 -3.17
CA LYS A 547 16.53 -26.21 -1.94
C LYS A 547 16.22 -25.22 -0.83
N LEU A 548 15.09 -25.42 -0.16
CA LEU A 548 14.69 -24.68 1.04
C LEU A 548 14.54 -25.64 2.21
N VAL A 549 15.32 -25.40 3.28
CA VAL A 549 15.15 -26.06 4.58
C VAL A 549 14.60 -25.05 5.58
N VAL A 550 13.52 -25.41 6.26
CA VAL A 550 12.91 -24.62 7.35
C VAL A 550 12.86 -25.49 8.59
N ARG A 551 13.57 -25.10 9.64
CA ARG A 551 13.60 -25.85 10.90
C ARG A 551 13.46 -24.98 12.14
N ASN A 552 12.91 -25.55 13.22
CA ASN A 552 12.74 -24.87 14.50
C ASN A 552 11.98 -23.54 14.38
N SER A 553 11.09 -23.40 13.39
CA SER A 553 10.58 -22.10 12.94
C SER A 553 9.06 -21.96 13.13
N GLN A 554 8.59 -20.72 13.17
CA GLN A 554 7.18 -20.38 13.34
C GLN A 554 6.72 -19.38 12.27
N ILE A 555 5.62 -19.68 11.57
CA ILE A 555 5.00 -18.76 10.61
C ILE A 555 3.51 -18.67 10.95
N LYS A 556 3.04 -17.47 11.31
CA LYS A 556 1.72 -17.27 11.92
C LYS A 556 0.96 -16.12 11.28
N ASN A 557 -0.36 -16.25 11.22
CA ASN A 557 -1.29 -15.17 10.85
C ASN A 557 -0.99 -14.53 9.48
N THR A 558 -0.61 -15.35 8.50
CA THR A 558 -0.24 -14.85 7.18
C THR A 558 -1.49 -14.36 6.45
N GLY A 559 -1.40 -13.18 5.86
CA GLY A 559 -2.47 -12.54 5.11
C GLY A 559 -3.33 -11.59 5.94
N ARG A 560 -3.10 -11.41 7.25
CA ARG A 560 -3.97 -10.65 8.18
C ARG A 560 -4.48 -9.31 7.68
N TYR A 561 -3.65 -8.56 6.96
CA TYR A 561 -3.96 -7.21 6.49
C TYR A 561 -4.36 -7.15 5.01
N LYS A 562 -4.49 -8.29 4.34
CA LYS A 562 -4.93 -8.33 2.94
C LYS A 562 -6.44 -8.14 2.88
N LYS A 563 -6.88 -7.16 2.10
CA LYS A 563 -8.31 -7.05 1.73
C LYS A 563 -8.72 -8.08 0.68
N ARG A 564 -7.78 -8.53 -0.15
CA ARG A 564 -7.98 -9.46 -1.27
C ARG A 564 -6.69 -10.17 -1.66
N GLY A 565 -6.83 -11.30 -2.35
CA GLY A 565 -5.74 -12.09 -2.89
C GLY A 565 -5.21 -13.14 -1.90
N LEU A 566 -4.68 -14.23 -2.45
CA LEU A 566 -4.26 -15.40 -1.70
C LEU A 566 -3.05 -15.11 -0.80
N SER A 567 -3.04 -15.64 0.41
CA SER A 567 -1.83 -15.70 1.24
C SER A 567 -1.24 -17.10 1.26
N HIS A 568 0.07 -17.19 1.47
CA HIS A 568 0.74 -18.48 1.67
C HIS A 568 1.71 -18.30 2.82
N ALA A 569 1.59 -19.14 3.85
CA ALA A 569 2.56 -19.13 4.94
C ALA A 569 3.91 -19.61 4.41
N ILE A 570 3.92 -20.67 3.60
CA ILE A 570 5.06 -21.04 2.76
C ILE A 570 4.61 -21.21 1.32
N TYR A 571 5.28 -20.48 0.42
CA TYR A 571 5.19 -20.64 -1.02
C TYR A 571 6.53 -21.12 -1.56
N ALA A 572 6.63 -22.42 -1.86
CA ALA A 572 7.70 -22.99 -2.63
C ALA A 572 7.29 -23.01 -4.11
N GLY A 573 7.98 -22.20 -4.92
CA GLY A 573 7.87 -22.23 -6.38
C GLY A 573 8.45 -23.52 -6.98
N SER A 574 8.72 -23.52 -8.28
CA SER A 574 9.33 -24.67 -8.96
C SER A 574 10.79 -24.86 -8.51
N ILE A 575 10.99 -25.67 -7.47
CA ILE A 575 12.28 -25.92 -6.81
C ILE A 575 12.56 -27.43 -6.68
N ASP A 576 13.76 -27.81 -6.25
CA ASP A 576 14.15 -29.22 -6.10
C ASP A 576 13.60 -29.82 -4.80
N SER A 577 13.74 -29.10 -3.68
CA SER A 577 13.22 -29.58 -2.41
C SER A 577 12.74 -28.48 -1.46
N LEU A 578 11.69 -28.81 -0.70
CA LEU A 578 11.22 -28.11 0.49
C LEU A 578 11.26 -29.08 1.66
N SER A 579 12.02 -28.78 2.72
CA SER A 579 12.03 -29.55 3.96
C SER A 579 11.57 -28.68 5.13
N ILE A 580 10.61 -29.17 5.91
CA ILE A 580 10.06 -28.50 7.08
C ILE A 580 10.17 -29.45 8.28
N THR A 581 10.92 -29.06 9.30
CA THR A 581 11.14 -29.91 10.49
C THR A 581 10.98 -29.13 11.79
N ASN A 582 10.39 -29.73 12.82
CA ASN A 582 10.23 -29.11 14.14
C ASN A 582 9.66 -27.68 14.07
N SER A 583 8.63 -27.46 13.25
CA SER A 583 8.14 -26.11 12.93
C SER A 583 6.63 -25.99 13.05
N LEU A 584 6.16 -24.78 13.36
CA LEU A 584 4.74 -24.43 13.45
C LEU A 584 4.35 -23.48 12.31
N ILE A 585 3.45 -23.93 11.44
CA ILE A 585 2.84 -23.14 10.38
C ILE A 585 1.37 -22.99 10.71
N GLU A 586 0.96 -21.77 11.02
CA GLU A 586 -0.35 -21.47 11.58
C GLU A 586 -1.05 -20.37 10.75
N ARG A 587 -2.36 -20.55 10.53
CA ARG A 587 -3.27 -19.53 9.97
C ARG A 587 -2.77 -18.85 8.70
N SER A 588 -3.16 -19.39 7.55
CA SER A 588 -3.24 -18.63 6.29
C SER A 588 -4.66 -18.06 6.15
N LEU A 589 -4.80 -16.85 5.62
CA LEU A 589 -6.08 -16.16 5.51
C LEU A 589 -6.47 -15.94 4.03
N HIS A 590 -7.69 -15.45 3.78
CA HIS A 590 -8.14 -15.03 2.45
C HIS A 590 -7.99 -16.09 1.33
N LEU A 591 -8.45 -17.32 1.61
CA LEU A 591 -8.41 -18.46 0.67
C LEU A 591 -7.00 -18.92 0.30
N GLY A 592 -6.01 -18.47 1.05
CA GLY A 592 -4.64 -18.93 0.94
C GLY A 592 -4.45 -20.39 1.31
N HIS A 593 -3.29 -20.97 0.98
CA HIS A 593 -2.88 -22.27 1.51
C HIS A 593 -1.91 -22.05 2.68
N LEU A 594 -1.82 -23.02 3.60
CA LEU A 594 -0.75 -22.99 4.60
C LEU A 594 0.59 -23.27 3.92
N ILE A 595 0.67 -24.38 3.18
CA ILE A 595 1.81 -24.71 2.33
C ILE A 595 1.33 -24.82 0.88
N LYS A 596 1.95 -24.04 -0.01
CA LYS A 596 1.87 -24.26 -1.45
C LYS A 596 3.25 -24.63 -1.97
N SER A 597 3.37 -25.82 -2.55
CA SER A 597 4.63 -26.36 -3.04
C SER A 597 4.51 -26.77 -4.50
N ARG A 598 5.44 -26.28 -5.33
CA ARG A 598 5.76 -26.83 -6.64
C ARG A 598 7.14 -27.49 -6.63
N ALA A 599 7.65 -27.85 -5.45
CA ALA A 599 8.91 -28.55 -5.31
C ALA A 599 8.78 -29.98 -5.85
N ILE A 600 9.86 -30.54 -6.39
CA ILE A 600 9.91 -31.96 -6.76
C ILE A 600 9.73 -32.83 -5.51
N ASN A 601 10.39 -32.46 -4.40
CA ASN A 601 10.30 -33.17 -3.13
C ASN A 601 9.87 -32.22 -2.01
N THR A 602 8.82 -32.58 -1.29
CA THR A 602 8.35 -31.86 -0.10
C THR A 602 8.37 -32.80 1.11
N ASP A 603 9.16 -32.48 2.11
CA ASP A 603 9.33 -33.25 3.34
C ASP A 603 8.83 -32.45 4.54
N ILE A 604 7.92 -33.02 5.32
CA ILE A 604 7.39 -32.43 6.55
C ILE A 604 7.56 -33.44 7.68
N SER A 605 8.28 -33.09 8.73
CA SER A 605 8.50 -33.97 9.88
C SER A 605 8.43 -33.25 11.21
N ASN A 606 7.91 -33.91 12.24
CA ASN A 606 7.83 -33.36 13.60
C ASN A 606 7.24 -31.94 13.63
N SER A 607 6.26 -31.65 12.77
CA SER A 607 5.80 -30.28 12.49
C SER A 607 4.30 -30.16 12.60
N ARG A 608 3.83 -28.92 12.71
CA ARG A 608 2.42 -28.60 12.98
C ARG A 608 1.93 -27.60 11.96
N ILE A 609 1.02 -28.03 11.09
CA ILE A 609 0.46 -27.23 10.01
C ILE A 609 -1.03 -27.06 10.28
N VAL A 610 -1.39 -25.98 10.98
CA VAL A 610 -2.70 -25.82 11.62
C VAL A 610 -3.42 -24.56 11.15
N GLY A 611 -4.59 -24.75 10.55
CA GLY A 611 -5.44 -23.67 10.10
C GLY A 611 -6.18 -22.91 11.21
N LEU A 612 -6.32 -23.53 12.39
CA LEU A 612 -7.11 -23.05 13.52
C LEU A 612 -8.53 -22.69 13.09
N ASP A 613 -8.92 -21.44 13.29
CA ASP A 613 -10.20 -20.85 12.93
C ASP A 613 -10.18 -20.11 11.59
N SER A 614 -9.06 -20.16 10.84
CA SER A 614 -8.88 -19.33 9.65
C SER A 614 -9.71 -19.80 8.46
N ARG A 615 -10.11 -18.85 7.61
CA ARG A 615 -10.66 -19.14 6.27
C ARG A 615 -9.53 -19.30 5.26
N HIS A 616 -9.03 -20.53 5.14
CA HIS A 616 -8.00 -20.97 4.18
C HIS A 616 -8.54 -22.06 3.26
N SER A 617 -7.83 -22.32 2.17
CA SER A 617 -8.25 -23.31 1.17
C SER A 617 -7.77 -24.71 1.51
N ARG A 618 -6.46 -24.95 1.50
CA ARG A 618 -5.88 -26.28 1.77
C ARG A 618 -4.75 -26.17 2.77
N VAL A 619 -4.50 -27.27 3.49
CA VAL A 619 -3.35 -27.38 4.39
C VAL A 619 -2.08 -27.52 3.58
N VAL A 620 -2.08 -28.42 2.58
CA VAL A 620 -0.97 -28.62 1.64
C VAL A 620 -1.48 -28.60 0.20
N ASP A 621 -0.84 -27.82 -0.67
CA ASP A 621 -1.08 -27.84 -2.11
C ASP A 621 0.21 -28.21 -2.85
N LEU A 622 0.33 -29.48 -3.27
CA LEU A 622 1.35 -29.95 -4.22
C LEU A 622 0.90 -29.60 -5.64
N ALA A 623 0.94 -28.30 -5.92
CA ALA A 623 0.33 -27.70 -7.09
C ALA A 623 0.69 -28.38 -8.42
N CYS A 624 1.96 -28.82 -8.56
CA CYS A 624 2.48 -29.47 -9.77
C CYS A 624 2.70 -30.98 -9.62
N GLY A 625 2.19 -31.60 -8.55
CA GLY A 625 2.46 -33.00 -8.21
C GLY A 625 3.81 -33.16 -7.50
N GLY A 626 4.48 -34.29 -7.72
CA GLY A 626 5.78 -34.61 -7.10
C GLY A 626 5.66 -35.42 -5.81
N THR A 627 6.74 -35.44 -5.03
CA THR A 627 6.85 -36.21 -3.80
C THR A 627 6.40 -35.40 -2.59
N LEU A 628 5.57 -35.99 -1.73
CA LEU A 628 5.25 -35.49 -0.40
C LEU A 628 5.46 -36.59 0.64
N MET A 629 6.35 -36.33 1.61
CA MET A 629 6.54 -37.18 2.78
C MET A 629 6.14 -36.41 4.04
N ILE A 630 5.22 -36.95 4.82
CA ILE A 630 4.77 -36.39 6.10
C ILE A 630 4.97 -37.43 7.20
N ARG A 631 5.71 -37.06 8.25
CA ARG A 631 6.00 -37.97 9.38
C ARG A 631 5.85 -37.29 10.72
N ASP A 632 5.30 -38.02 11.70
CA ASP A 632 5.26 -37.58 13.11
C ASP A 632 4.72 -36.16 13.28
N SER A 633 3.71 -35.79 12.49
CA SER A 633 3.26 -34.40 12.32
C SER A 633 1.77 -34.24 12.61
N LEU A 634 1.38 -33.02 12.97
CA LEU A 634 -0.01 -32.61 13.10
C LEU A 634 -0.39 -31.72 11.92
N LEU A 635 -1.45 -32.09 11.22
CA LEU A 635 -2.08 -31.26 10.22
C LEU A 635 -3.54 -31.04 10.58
N GLN A 636 -4.01 -29.80 10.48
CA GLN A 636 -5.39 -29.46 10.81
C GLN A 636 -5.97 -28.46 9.81
N SER A 637 -7.15 -28.79 9.27
CA SER A 637 -7.98 -27.89 8.49
C SER A 637 -9.08 -27.30 9.37
N SER A 638 -9.32 -26.01 9.16
CA SER A 638 -10.22 -25.18 9.95
C SER A 638 -11.67 -25.54 9.70
N SER A 639 -12.52 -25.32 10.70
CA SER A 639 -13.97 -25.37 10.52
C SER A 639 -14.48 -24.39 9.46
N ASN A 640 -13.72 -23.31 9.22
CA ASN A 640 -13.99 -22.26 8.24
C ASN A 640 -13.24 -22.45 6.91
N SER A 641 -12.59 -23.61 6.70
CA SER A 641 -11.94 -23.93 5.43
C SER A 641 -12.90 -23.77 4.25
N ASP A 642 -12.48 -23.09 3.18
CA ASP A 642 -13.32 -22.92 2.00
C ASP A 642 -13.38 -24.16 1.12
N ASN A 643 -12.34 -24.98 1.16
CA ASN A 643 -12.21 -26.13 0.29
C ASN A 643 -12.43 -27.45 1.02
N GLN A 644 -12.93 -28.41 0.26
CA GLN A 644 -13.23 -29.75 0.74
C GLN A 644 -11.99 -30.64 0.82
N ASP A 645 -10.97 -30.38 -0.01
CA ASP A 645 -9.73 -31.14 -0.01
C ASP A 645 -8.69 -30.62 0.97
N PHE A 646 -8.08 -31.58 1.68
CA PHE A 646 -7.00 -31.31 2.63
C PHE A 646 -5.66 -31.10 1.92
N ILE A 647 -5.38 -32.00 0.98
CA ILE A 647 -4.16 -32.02 0.16
C ILE A 647 -4.58 -32.03 -1.31
N SER A 648 -3.97 -31.17 -2.13
CA SER A 648 -4.05 -31.29 -3.59
C SER A 648 -2.74 -31.82 -4.18
N VAL A 649 -2.87 -32.59 -5.26
CA VAL A 649 -1.76 -33.15 -6.04
C VAL A 649 -1.99 -32.87 -7.52
N GLY A 650 -1.12 -32.04 -8.10
CA GLY A 650 -1.09 -31.78 -9.55
C GLY A 650 -2.28 -30.98 -10.08
N VAL A 651 -2.90 -30.15 -9.25
CA VAL A 651 -4.17 -29.47 -9.62
C VAL A 651 -3.98 -28.22 -10.48
N GLU A 652 -2.77 -27.67 -10.56
CA GLU A 652 -2.50 -26.51 -11.41
C GLU A 652 -2.40 -26.89 -12.89
N SER A 653 -2.65 -25.91 -13.76
CA SER A 653 -2.38 -26.10 -15.18
C SER A 653 -0.88 -26.22 -15.45
N GLU A 654 -0.54 -27.06 -16.42
CA GLU A 654 0.84 -27.32 -16.85
C GLU A 654 1.63 -26.03 -17.14
N LYS A 655 0.97 -24.99 -17.65
CA LYS A 655 1.56 -23.67 -17.91
C LYS A 655 2.19 -23.01 -16.67
N ASN A 656 1.72 -23.35 -15.46
CA ASN A 656 2.25 -22.82 -14.21
C ASN A 656 3.36 -23.69 -13.59
N CYS A 657 3.60 -24.87 -14.18
CA CYS A 657 4.56 -25.87 -13.73
C CYS A 657 5.73 -25.91 -14.71
N SER A 658 6.73 -25.07 -14.49
CA SER A 658 7.89 -24.93 -15.40
C SER A 658 8.72 -26.20 -15.59
N ARG A 659 8.54 -27.20 -14.73
CA ARG A 659 9.17 -28.53 -14.80
C ARG A 659 8.20 -29.62 -15.24
N GLY A 660 7.05 -29.24 -15.81
CA GLY A 660 5.95 -30.13 -16.11
C GLY A 660 5.12 -30.50 -14.88
N LEU A 661 4.02 -31.19 -15.14
CA LEU A 661 3.27 -31.88 -14.10
C LEU A 661 3.97 -33.19 -13.77
N LEU A 662 4.20 -33.43 -12.48
CA LEU A 662 4.84 -34.63 -11.99
C LEU A 662 3.78 -35.61 -11.47
N ASN A 663 3.99 -36.90 -11.71
CA ASN A 663 3.21 -37.92 -11.02
C ASN A 663 3.40 -37.76 -9.50
N GLY A 664 2.34 -38.05 -8.76
CA GLY A 664 2.38 -37.91 -7.32
C GLY A 664 2.96 -39.15 -6.64
N ARG A 665 3.82 -38.91 -5.65
CA ARG A 665 4.34 -39.91 -4.72
C ARG A 665 4.08 -39.40 -3.30
N VAL A 666 3.12 -39.98 -2.60
CA VAL A 666 2.71 -39.50 -1.27
C VAL A 666 2.92 -40.59 -0.22
N ASP A 667 3.64 -40.26 0.84
CA ASP A 667 3.79 -41.09 2.05
C ASP A 667 3.42 -40.24 3.28
N ILE A 668 2.41 -40.66 4.02
CA ILE A 668 2.00 -40.02 5.28
C ILE A 668 2.04 -41.09 6.37
N SER A 669 2.85 -40.88 7.39
CA SER A 669 2.98 -41.84 8.49
C SER A 669 3.02 -41.21 9.88
N ASN A 670 2.50 -41.96 10.86
CA ASN A 670 2.50 -41.63 12.28
C ASN A 670 2.00 -40.20 12.59
N SER A 671 1.06 -39.70 11.79
CA SER A 671 0.63 -38.30 11.83
C SER A 671 -0.83 -38.18 12.25
N LEU A 672 -1.18 -37.02 12.82
CA LEU A 672 -2.54 -36.66 13.20
C LEU A 672 -3.12 -35.69 12.17
N LEU A 673 -4.20 -36.08 11.50
CA LEU A 673 -4.87 -35.31 10.46
C LEU A 673 -6.29 -34.97 10.92
N ILE A 674 -6.57 -33.69 11.11
CA ILE A 674 -7.82 -33.20 11.70
C ILE A 674 -8.59 -32.35 10.71
N PHE A 675 -9.83 -32.75 10.43
CA PHE A 675 -10.80 -32.02 9.61
C PHE A 675 -11.88 -31.44 10.51
N ASP A 676 -11.72 -30.17 10.92
CA ASP A 676 -12.73 -29.51 11.75
C ASP A 676 -13.93 -28.97 10.94
N ARG A 677 -13.79 -28.94 9.61
CA ARG A 677 -14.87 -28.55 8.68
C ARG A 677 -16.01 -29.54 8.77
N GLN A 678 -17.21 -29.02 9.00
CA GLN A 678 -18.47 -29.75 8.90
C GLN A 678 -19.24 -29.22 7.67
N SER A 679 -19.60 -30.11 6.75
CA SER A 679 -20.16 -29.78 5.45
C SER A 679 -21.58 -30.34 5.26
N HIS A 680 -22.32 -29.65 4.39
CA HIS A 680 -23.66 -30.03 3.97
C HIS A 680 -23.61 -31.16 2.93
N THR A 681 -24.71 -31.88 2.74
CA THR A 681 -24.82 -33.23 2.12
C THR A 681 -24.08 -33.46 0.80
N ASN A 682 -23.75 -32.42 0.02
CA ASN A 682 -23.09 -32.54 -1.30
C ASN A 682 -21.63 -32.01 -1.36
N ASN A 683 -21.02 -31.58 -0.25
CA ASN A 683 -19.66 -30.97 -0.24
C ASN A 683 -18.74 -31.55 0.84
N LYS A 684 -18.78 -32.89 1.00
CA LYS A 684 -18.06 -33.66 2.01
C LYS A 684 -16.55 -33.47 1.96
N ASN A 685 -15.92 -33.50 3.13
CA ASN A 685 -14.46 -33.48 3.24
C ASN A 685 -13.84 -34.61 2.41
N ARG A 686 -12.69 -34.33 1.78
CA ARG A 686 -11.88 -35.31 1.05
C ARG A 686 -10.42 -35.19 1.45
N LEU A 687 -9.71 -36.30 1.51
CA LEU A 687 -8.28 -36.26 1.83
C LEU A 687 -7.49 -35.64 0.67
N PHE A 688 -7.78 -36.08 -0.56
CA PHE A 688 -7.06 -35.62 -1.76
C PHE A 688 -7.98 -35.04 -2.84
N THR A 689 -7.50 -34.00 -3.53
CA THR A 689 -7.80 -33.83 -4.96
C THR A 689 -6.54 -34.14 -5.74
N TRP A 690 -6.59 -35.13 -6.62
CA TRP A 690 -5.45 -35.59 -7.40
C TRP A 690 -5.75 -35.47 -8.90
N ARG A 691 -4.81 -34.92 -9.68
CA ARG A 691 -4.99 -34.69 -11.12
C ARG A 691 -3.81 -35.12 -12.01
N THR A 692 -2.74 -35.65 -11.42
CA THR A 692 -1.61 -36.23 -12.16
C THR A 692 -1.61 -37.76 -12.06
N GLY A 693 -0.67 -38.44 -12.72
CA GLY A 693 -0.48 -39.88 -12.51
C GLY A 693 -0.10 -40.19 -11.07
N ILE A 694 -0.21 -41.47 -10.68
CA ILE A 694 0.11 -41.94 -9.34
C ILE A 694 1.27 -42.91 -9.44
N ASP A 695 2.40 -42.55 -8.85
CA ASP A 695 3.56 -43.44 -8.76
C ASP A 695 3.54 -44.24 -7.44
N HIS A 696 3.06 -43.63 -6.36
CA HIS A 696 3.00 -44.25 -5.04
C HIS A 696 2.07 -43.49 -4.10
N LEU A 697 1.32 -44.23 -3.28
CA LEU A 697 0.49 -43.69 -2.21
C LEU A 697 0.55 -44.64 -1.00
N SER A 698 1.01 -44.13 0.14
CA SER A 698 1.09 -44.86 1.40
C SER A 698 0.56 -44.00 2.55
N LEU A 699 -0.36 -44.55 3.33
CA LEU A 699 -0.88 -43.96 4.56
C LEU A 699 -0.69 -45.01 5.66
N SER A 700 0.13 -44.76 6.68
CA SER A 700 0.39 -45.76 7.73
C SER A 700 0.48 -45.19 9.14
N GLY A 701 -0.16 -45.85 10.12
CA GLY A 701 -0.08 -45.44 11.53
C GLY A 701 -0.67 -44.06 11.85
N ASN A 702 -1.48 -43.49 10.96
CA ASN A 702 -2.04 -42.15 11.15
C ASN A 702 -3.31 -42.18 11.98
N THR A 703 -3.65 -41.04 12.55
CA THR A 703 -4.94 -40.81 13.20
C THR A 703 -5.70 -39.73 12.43
N PHE A 704 -6.86 -40.08 11.91
CA PHE A 704 -7.77 -39.20 11.20
C PHE A 704 -8.93 -38.82 12.10
N ILE A 705 -9.24 -37.53 12.17
CA ILE A 705 -10.41 -37.02 12.87
C ILE A 705 -11.24 -36.26 11.85
N ASN A 706 -12.42 -36.78 11.50
CA ASN A 706 -13.30 -36.17 10.51
C ASN A 706 -14.68 -35.90 11.09
N ARG A 707 -14.98 -34.63 11.36
CA ARG A 707 -16.29 -34.21 11.88
C ARG A 707 -17.45 -34.45 10.93
N ASP A 708 -17.19 -34.63 9.64
CA ASP A 708 -18.22 -34.94 8.65
C ASP A 708 -18.73 -36.38 8.69
N GLY A 709 -18.01 -37.26 9.40
CA GLY A 709 -18.31 -38.69 9.50
C GLY A 709 -18.23 -39.47 8.18
N ASN A 710 -17.96 -38.81 7.05
CA ASN A 710 -17.81 -39.48 5.76
C ASN A 710 -16.48 -40.23 5.69
N PRO A 711 -16.42 -41.34 4.95
CA PRO A 711 -15.20 -42.11 4.81
C PRO A 711 -14.20 -41.34 3.94
N LEU A 712 -13.22 -40.69 4.58
CA LEU A 712 -12.15 -39.96 3.88
C LEU A 712 -11.27 -40.87 3.02
N LEU A 713 -11.24 -42.15 3.40
CA LEU A 713 -10.43 -43.19 2.80
C LEU A 713 -11.22 -44.11 1.88
N GLU A 714 -12.46 -43.79 1.48
CA GLU A 714 -13.21 -44.52 0.44
C GLU A 714 -13.36 -43.65 -0.81
N GLN A 715 -12.24 -43.06 -1.25
CA GLN A 715 -12.17 -42.20 -2.43
C GLN A 715 -11.38 -42.90 -3.52
N SER A 716 -11.93 -42.95 -4.74
CA SER A 716 -11.18 -43.35 -5.92
C SER A 716 -10.25 -42.24 -6.37
N ILE A 717 -8.97 -42.58 -6.55
CA ILE A 717 -7.92 -41.72 -7.08
C ILE A 717 -7.28 -42.47 -8.25
N GLY A 718 -7.67 -42.11 -9.48
CA GLY A 718 -7.33 -42.93 -10.64
C GLY A 718 -7.88 -44.35 -10.50
N ASP A 719 -7.04 -45.35 -10.74
CA ASP A 719 -7.37 -46.78 -10.58
C ASP A 719 -7.13 -47.29 -9.14
N ILE A 720 -6.67 -46.42 -8.23
CA ILE A 720 -6.45 -46.76 -6.82
C ILE A 720 -7.70 -46.37 -6.04
N THR A 721 -8.33 -47.34 -5.39
CA THR A 721 -9.29 -47.08 -4.33
C THR A 721 -8.49 -46.99 -3.03
N LEU A 722 -8.55 -45.83 -2.37
CA LEU A 722 -8.23 -45.80 -0.95
C LEU A 722 -9.22 -46.75 -0.28
N GLU A 723 -8.74 -47.71 0.50
CA GLU A 723 -9.59 -48.54 1.37
C GLU A 723 -8.96 -48.48 2.77
N ASP A 724 -9.80 -48.59 3.81
CA ASP A 724 -9.45 -48.50 5.23
C ASP A 724 -8.36 -49.51 5.68
N LYS A 725 -7.96 -50.45 4.80
CA LYS A 725 -7.06 -51.58 5.07
C LYS A 725 -5.58 -51.37 4.75
N ALA A 726 -5.10 -50.13 4.64
CA ALA A 726 -3.66 -49.85 4.56
C ALA A 726 -3.10 -49.48 5.96
N ILE A 727 -2.40 -50.43 6.60
CA ILE A 727 -1.41 -50.27 7.69
C ILE A 727 -1.82 -49.36 8.88
N ASN A 728 -2.57 -49.89 9.86
CA ASN A 728 -2.72 -49.32 11.22
C ASN A 728 -3.21 -47.86 11.33
N ASN A 729 -3.96 -47.34 10.37
CA ASN A 729 -4.61 -46.04 10.53
C ASN A 729 -5.83 -46.13 11.47
N ARG A 730 -6.12 -45.05 12.19
CA ARG A 730 -7.29 -44.92 13.07
C ARG A 730 -8.17 -43.78 12.60
N HIS A 731 -9.48 -43.98 12.59
CA HIS A 731 -10.45 -42.95 12.18
C HIS A 731 -11.44 -42.67 13.31
N PHE A 732 -11.68 -41.38 13.58
CA PHE A 732 -12.60 -40.91 14.61
C PHE A 732 -13.54 -39.85 14.03
N SER A 733 -14.77 -39.80 14.52
CA SER A 733 -15.76 -38.80 14.09
C SER A 733 -15.63 -37.48 14.84
N SER A 734 -14.92 -37.50 15.98
CA SER A 734 -14.69 -36.31 16.80
C SER A 734 -13.33 -36.32 17.51
N ARG A 735 -12.89 -35.13 17.92
CA ARG A 735 -11.67 -34.96 18.73
C ARG A 735 -11.76 -35.67 20.09
N ASN A 736 -12.95 -35.66 20.70
CA ASN A 736 -13.19 -36.32 21.99
C ASN A 736 -13.02 -37.84 21.90
N GLU A 737 -13.56 -38.48 20.85
CA GLU A 737 -13.40 -39.92 20.62
C GLU A 737 -11.93 -40.31 20.42
N ALA A 738 -11.14 -39.43 19.79
CA ALA A 738 -9.71 -39.63 19.59
C ALA A 738 -8.86 -39.31 20.84
N GLY A 739 -9.46 -38.80 21.92
CA GLY A 739 -8.73 -38.30 23.10
C GLY A 739 -7.86 -37.07 22.82
N VAL A 740 -8.17 -36.30 21.77
CA VAL A 740 -7.40 -35.14 21.33
C VAL A 740 -8.03 -33.84 21.84
N SER A 741 -7.28 -33.02 22.57
CA SER A 741 -7.74 -31.72 23.05
C SER A 741 -7.66 -30.63 21.98
N SER A 742 -8.34 -29.50 22.16
CA SER A 742 -8.15 -28.31 21.31
C SER A 742 -6.79 -27.63 21.53
N ALA A 743 -6.17 -27.79 22.70
CA ALA A 743 -4.81 -27.32 22.98
C ALA A 743 -3.74 -28.02 22.11
N THR A 744 -4.08 -29.18 21.53
CA THR A 744 -3.25 -29.90 20.55
C THR A 744 -2.99 -29.09 19.28
N ASP A 745 -3.67 -27.95 19.07
CA ASP A 745 -3.39 -27.04 17.94
C ASP A 745 -2.45 -25.87 18.31
N THR A 746 -2.09 -25.71 19.59
CA THR A 746 -1.02 -24.80 20.08
C THR A 746 0.23 -25.55 20.59
N LEU A 747 1.46 -25.01 20.44
CA LEU A 747 2.68 -25.59 21.04
C LEU A 747 2.47 -25.77 22.56
N PRO A 748 2.93 -26.88 23.18
CA PRO A 748 3.13 -26.88 24.62
C PRO A 748 3.98 -25.65 24.94
N ASN A 749 3.51 -24.81 25.86
CA ASN A 749 4.17 -23.54 26.21
C ASN A 749 5.63 -23.74 26.58
#